data_AF-A0A242DJQ7-F1
#
_entry.id   AF-A0A242DJQ7-F1
#
_cell.length_a   1.000
_cell.length_b   1.000
_cell.length_c   1.000
_cell.angle_alpha   90.00
_cell.angle_beta   90.00
_cell.angle_gamma   90.00
#
_symmetry.space_group_name_H-M   'P 1'
#
loop_
_entity.id
_entity.type
_entity.pdbx_description
1 polymer ?
#
loop_
_entity_poly.entity_id
_entity_poly.type
_entity_poly.pdbx_seq_one_letter_code
_entity_poly.pdbx_strand_id
1 'polypeptide(L)'
;MKRYLILGCSILTLSGAAYAATTDPVVDILHSIVEKQVEADSLDSLSTENLVLKEITTHKKGNDFSTLVHSKYIDNQIIKEHREEINNLNKRLQETTFETILSSFGSEKEGTIPDGDTHTGESFDRIGLEETYARLQKEGTPFFEALFTAFPEIKQTQVEEHFNELLFVATYLGKWYDVSIGEGSLWELMYFKGAELTTDQQWEIDQVLDFAEELKADNYEALLSKNVGNTFKKTRVYSQFTDKSYSELIEWFVKKETGSTDYSTWFYDYFNGVVKMDTALTEEDDVGIWNRNGALKENLPYLLTQKPGSNLTLIESYRLLMIVSGNDKEEDVLNAVRTIKNEEAFFYRTYDHKEEVDSSIGQLVLWAPNWNLLDETDDYAKNLLLPSENFSSHHGNGAVGGYQYISLQQNGYDPSTIAHELGHSMNNLLSAGGEFLTTFIYNVGRNTGSYINTYADNKNIGYGTDYPINSDVNEIQTKEDLVTMTKNSENFIYAMDAVIADVVLEMPLSEQVKYIRKIPINVDSGVLEGIFDSNTSFDAKPLTISELEAMNLQSIDDLINHGLVIMEPDDTNNNILTNRGQGYGTSLSYSSYFLANGKFFQHTHRIINTIVSEDGWEGFKRFNVFNNSQKDWNYENVDELSINSLRVALNDPSVTYRSYTQKKYLKNRETVGKKGLKSMSYLDLKKTFENSIDDFYQIKQTLYKDYTSLTNSFKNDAFGYDASQIKEVSSYDELYDVVTADPKATISIISDFEVPTNAKEIKNFEGNLKGNGHIITNGTSALFGTLKNATIESLILKDFSLKDQEAHTGILSNQAETARIRDVHVLNSMASIKQGVKYSIGGFLGEAKNSVISQCSSQGNEIIGSFAGGIVGYGENTSITDTYVYEGTVTGNEVGDLRVGGLAGNFISGTIKNTYSSADIKNGQGFIGSTYSYGTPSIDESNSFSIGNVDEDRLKFMEEDNNSKTYQNNYELSTATGKSSTGITKLDVKAIEETTLKEENFYTKQLGWNTENIWQTEKVTKGTLPYLRNSDPRNSSGYQEPFVFEWVSSVNDQSTILEGKVSQKATVTLYDEGTQIGQAETTEDGKFSIPIEPL
;
A
#
# COMPACT_ATOMS: atom_id res chain seq x y z
N MET A 1 -3.05 -20.30 54.72
CA MET A 1 -3.41 -19.34 53.66
C MET A 1 -4.87 -18.95 53.84
N LYS A 2 -5.11 -17.78 54.43
CA LYS A 2 -6.36 -17.03 54.34
C LYS A 2 -6.09 -15.92 53.31
N ARG A 3 -6.37 -16.21 52.04
CA ARG A 3 -6.50 -15.33 50.87
C ARG A 3 -6.81 -16.27 49.71
N TYR A 4 -7.64 -15.82 48.77
CA TYR A 4 -8.33 -16.57 47.69
C TYR A 4 -9.68 -17.19 48.07
N LEU A 5 -10.71 -16.36 48.08
CA LEU A 5 -12.04 -16.63 47.52
C LEU A 5 -12.92 -15.39 47.71
N ILE A 6 -13.28 -14.71 46.62
CA ILE A 6 -14.64 -14.20 46.32
C ILE A 6 -14.66 -13.89 44.81
N LEU A 7 -15.53 -14.62 44.13
CA LEU A 7 -15.85 -14.62 42.70
C LEU A 7 -16.53 -13.33 42.23
N GLY A 8 -16.24 -12.97 40.98
CA GLY A 8 -17.18 -12.91 39.86
C GLY A 8 -18.59 -12.35 40.09
N CYS A 9 -18.90 -11.27 39.36
CA CYS A 9 -20.13 -11.06 38.59
C CYS A 9 -20.09 -9.65 37.97
N SER A 10 -20.21 -9.54 36.63
CA SER A 10 -20.91 -8.49 35.84
C SER A 10 -20.28 -8.28 34.46
N ILE A 11 -20.63 -9.15 33.50
CA ILE A 11 -20.68 -8.82 32.07
C ILE A 11 -22.10 -9.15 31.62
N LEU A 12 -22.73 -8.19 30.93
CA LEU A 12 -23.80 -8.26 29.90
C LEU A 12 -24.37 -6.83 29.79
N THR A 13 -24.29 -6.13 28.66
CA THR A 13 -25.21 -6.28 27.51
C THR A 13 -24.70 -5.67 26.18
N LEU A 14 -24.83 -6.45 25.07
CA LEU A 14 -25.15 -6.15 23.64
C LEU A 14 -24.13 -5.35 22.78
N SER A 15 -23.75 -5.70 21.52
CA SER A 15 -24.09 -6.74 20.50
C SER A 15 -23.15 -6.53 19.28
N GLY A 16 -22.69 -7.50 18.46
CA GLY A 16 -22.88 -8.94 18.38
C GLY A 16 -22.02 -9.62 17.28
N ALA A 17 -21.96 -10.96 17.40
CA ALA A 17 -21.66 -12.01 16.42
C ALA A 17 -20.24 -12.21 15.86
N ALA A 18 -19.46 -13.09 16.50
CA ALA A 18 -19.12 -14.43 15.99
C ALA A 18 -18.60 -15.30 17.15
N TYR A 19 -18.94 -16.59 17.16
CA TYR A 19 -18.92 -17.52 18.30
C TYR A 19 -18.10 -18.76 17.92
N ALA A 20 -17.20 -19.21 18.80
CA ALA A 20 -16.85 -20.61 19.14
C ALA A 20 -15.48 -20.61 19.88
N ALA A 21 -15.45 -20.76 21.21
CA ALA A 21 -15.25 -22.02 21.97
C ALA A 21 -13.74 -22.42 21.98
N THR A 22 -13.00 -22.60 23.08
CA THR A 22 -13.31 -23.08 24.45
C THR A 22 -12.19 -22.67 25.45
N THR A 23 -12.43 -22.96 26.73
CA THR A 23 -11.76 -22.52 27.97
C THR A 23 -10.57 -23.38 28.45
N ASP A 24 -9.42 -22.74 28.79
CA ASP A 24 -8.31 -23.03 29.77
C ASP A 24 -7.75 -24.46 30.01
N PRO A 25 -6.47 -24.69 30.45
CA PRO A 25 -5.38 -23.75 30.83
C PRO A 25 -3.96 -24.11 30.28
N VAL A 26 -3.18 -23.15 29.73
CA VAL A 26 -1.75 -23.38 29.35
C VAL A 26 -0.83 -22.27 29.90
N VAL A 27 -0.96 -21.92 31.18
CA VAL A 27 -0.09 -20.89 31.79
C VAL A 27 1.07 -21.48 32.62
N ASP A 28 1.12 -22.79 32.84
CA ASP A 28 2.21 -23.42 33.63
C ASP A 28 3.11 -24.40 32.83
N ILE A 29 3.14 -24.30 31.50
CA ILE A 29 4.12 -25.01 30.62
C ILE A 29 4.89 -23.97 29.79
N LEU A 30 5.53 -22.99 30.43
CA LEU A 30 6.24 -21.92 29.73
C LEU A 30 7.68 -21.70 30.20
N HIS A 31 8.31 -22.70 30.83
CA HIS A 31 9.69 -22.55 31.31
C HIS A 31 10.62 -23.77 31.20
N SER A 32 10.37 -24.75 30.30
CA SER A 32 11.28 -25.90 30.19
C SER A 32 11.56 -26.47 28.81
N ILE A 33 11.42 -25.69 27.73
CA ILE A 33 12.01 -26.08 26.45
C ILE A 33 12.98 -24.96 26.05
N VAL A 34 14.24 -25.13 26.41
CA VAL A 34 15.34 -24.41 25.75
C VAL A 34 15.50 -25.09 24.40
N GLU A 35 14.62 -24.73 23.45
CA GLU A 35 14.87 -24.95 22.03
C GLU A 35 16.11 -24.14 21.67
N LYS A 36 17.06 -24.76 20.98
CA LYS A 36 18.22 -24.05 20.43
C LYS A 36 17.72 -22.82 19.68
N GLN A 37 18.09 -21.63 20.14
CA GLN A 37 17.91 -20.42 19.34
C GLN A 37 18.76 -20.61 18.08
N VAL A 38 18.12 -20.71 16.92
CA VAL A 38 18.82 -20.59 15.63
C VAL A 38 19.19 -19.12 15.53
N GLU A 39 20.46 -18.75 15.68
CA GLU A 39 20.96 -17.38 15.52
C GLU A 39 21.23 -17.08 14.03
N ALA A 40 21.20 -15.81 13.62
CA ALA A 40 21.64 -15.47 12.25
C ALA A 40 23.16 -15.46 12.23
N ASP A 41 23.73 -16.46 11.58
CA ASP A 41 25.17 -16.53 11.41
C ASP A 41 25.66 -15.43 10.45
N SER A 42 24.81 -14.98 9.50
CA SER A 42 25.13 -13.85 8.61
C SER A 42 23.88 -13.15 8.00
N LEU A 43 24.09 -11.94 7.45
CA LEU A 43 23.09 -11.28 6.58
C LEU A 43 22.94 -11.98 5.21
N ASP A 44 23.91 -12.81 4.81
CA ASP A 44 23.85 -13.55 3.55
C ASP A 44 22.73 -14.59 3.60
N SER A 45 22.49 -15.20 4.77
CA SER A 45 21.39 -16.13 5.02
C SER A 45 20.01 -15.50 4.81
N LEU A 46 19.91 -14.17 4.99
CA LEU A 46 18.70 -13.37 4.77
C LEU A 46 18.63 -12.74 3.37
N SER A 47 19.64 -12.95 2.53
CA SER A 47 19.67 -12.40 1.16
C SER A 47 18.55 -12.98 0.31
N THR A 48 17.90 -12.11 -0.46
CA THR A 48 16.94 -12.47 -1.51
C THR A 48 17.55 -12.36 -2.91
N GLU A 49 18.81 -11.93 -3.01
CA GLU A 49 19.54 -11.81 -4.27
C GLU A 49 19.78 -13.21 -4.87
N ASN A 50 19.24 -13.46 -6.07
CA ASN A 50 19.28 -14.75 -6.75
C ASN A 50 18.61 -15.92 -5.99
N LEU A 51 17.67 -15.62 -5.08
CA LEU A 51 16.90 -16.64 -4.35
C LEU A 51 16.22 -17.62 -5.33
N VAL A 52 16.61 -18.89 -5.24
CA VAL A 52 15.94 -20.03 -5.88
C VAL A 52 15.82 -21.19 -4.89
N LEU A 53 14.82 -22.04 -5.13
CA LEU A 53 14.59 -23.25 -4.34
C LEU A 53 15.25 -24.45 -5.02
N LYS A 54 16.06 -25.18 -4.27
CA LYS A 54 16.72 -26.40 -4.74
C LYS A 54 16.15 -27.61 -4.03
N GLU A 55 15.65 -28.57 -4.80
CA GLU A 55 15.26 -29.87 -4.25
C GLU A 55 16.46 -30.63 -3.67
N ILE A 56 16.31 -31.11 -2.44
CA ILE A 56 17.32 -31.87 -1.71
C ILE A 56 16.89 -33.31 -1.41
N THR A 57 15.60 -33.62 -1.56
CA THR A 57 15.09 -34.99 -1.49
C THR A 57 15.73 -35.87 -2.55
N THR A 58 16.11 -37.09 -2.17
CA THR A 58 16.74 -38.05 -3.10
C THR A 58 15.84 -39.22 -3.45
N HIS A 59 14.81 -39.49 -2.63
CA HIS A 59 13.92 -40.64 -2.69
C HIS A 59 14.63 -42.01 -2.76
N LYS A 60 15.95 -42.07 -2.51
CA LYS A 60 16.76 -43.27 -2.75
C LYS A 60 16.34 -44.45 -1.89
N LYS A 61 15.70 -44.18 -0.74
CA LYS A 61 15.29 -45.18 0.25
C LYS A 61 13.91 -44.89 0.84
N GLY A 62 13.05 -44.20 0.08
CA GLY A 62 11.70 -43.88 0.50
C GLY A 62 10.90 -45.12 0.92
N ASN A 63 9.89 -44.92 1.79
CA ASN A 63 9.08 -46.03 2.26
C ASN A 63 8.32 -46.70 1.10
N ASP A 64 8.46 -48.03 0.97
CA ASP A 64 7.78 -48.83 -0.04
C ASP A 64 6.36 -49.19 0.42
N PHE A 65 5.38 -48.37 0.04
CA PHE A 65 3.97 -48.61 0.34
C PHE A 65 3.36 -49.83 -0.39
N SER A 66 4.10 -50.48 -1.30
CA SER A 66 3.60 -51.63 -2.06
C SER A 66 3.58 -52.93 -1.25
N THR A 67 4.33 -52.98 -0.15
CA THR A 67 4.39 -54.12 0.78
C THR A 67 4.06 -53.61 2.18
N LEU A 68 3.06 -54.19 2.84
CA LEU A 68 2.74 -53.90 4.23
C LEU A 68 3.55 -54.82 5.16
N VAL A 69 3.63 -56.13 4.85
CA VAL A 69 4.33 -57.15 5.65
C VAL A 69 5.55 -57.69 4.90
N HIS A 70 6.74 -57.40 5.42
CA HIS A 70 8.02 -57.81 4.87
C HIS A 70 8.34 -59.28 5.20
N SER A 71 8.82 -59.99 4.18
CA SER A 71 9.16 -61.42 4.29
C SER A 71 10.23 -61.77 5.34
N LYS A 72 11.02 -60.80 5.82
CA LYS A 72 12.01 -61.03 6.89
C LYS A 72 11.38 -61.41 8.24
N TYR A 73 10.11 -61.08 8.45
CA TYR A 73 9.36 -61.45 9.65
C TYR A 73 8.71 -62.84 9.55
N ILE A 74 8.97 -63.57 8.45
CA ILE A 74 8.37 -64.88 8.18
C ILE A 74 9.45 -65.97 8.28
N ASP A 75 9.26 -66.92 9.21
CA ASP A 75 10.09 -68.12 9.30
C ASP A 75 9.39 -69.31 8.63
N ASN A 76 9.92 -69.68 7.46
CA ASN A 76 9.44 -70.80 6.64
C ASN A 76 9.44 -72.17 7.36
N GLN A 77 10.17 -72.33 8.46
CA GLN A 77 10.15 -73.55 9.27
C GLN A 77 8.94 -73.56 10.21
N ILE A 78 8.69 -72.44 10.90
CA ILE A 78 7.59 -72.29 11.85
C ILE A 78 6.23 -72.35 11.12
N ILE A 79 6.08 -71.60 10.02
CA ILE A 79 4.79 -71.49 9.31
C ILE A 79 4.32 -72.81 8.68
N LYS A 80 5.21 -73.78 8.45
CA LYS A 80 4.82 -75.10 7.91
C LYS A 80 3.89 -75.84 8.86
N GLU A 81 4.05 -75.63 10.16
CA GLU A 81 3.26 -76.28 11.20
C GLU A 81 1.89 -75.61 11.37
N HIS A 82 1.72 -74.37 10.86
CA HIS A 82 0.50 -73.56 10.99
C HIS A 82 -0.23 -73.30 9.65
N ARG A 83 0.09 -74.05 8.59
CA ARG A 83 -0.38 -73.74 7.23
C ARG A 83 -1.90 -73.84 7.06
N GLU A 84 -2.56 -74.73 7.80
CA GLU A 84 -4.02 -74.89 7.73
C GLU A 84 -4.71 -73.74 8.47
N GLU A 85 -4.21 -73.39 9.65
CA GLU A 85 -4.63 -72.27 10.48
C GLU A 85 -4.53 -70.95 9.70
N ILE A 86 -3.39 -70.68 9.08
CA ILE A 86 -3.13 -69.48 8.27
C ILE A 86 -4.15 -69.36 7.12
N ASN A 87 -4.41 -70.44 6.39
CA ASN A 87 -5.37 -70.41 5.28
C ASN A 87 -6.80 -70.12 5.77
N ASN A 88 -7.19 -70.70 6.90
CA ASN A 88 -8.51 -70.49 7.49
C ASN A 88 -8.69 -69.04 7.99
N LEU A 89 -7.70 -68.50 8.70
CA LEU A 89 -7.70 -67.14 9.21
C LEU A 89 -7.65 -66.10 8.08
N ASN A 90 -6.83 -66.33 7.04
CA ASN A 90 -6.79 -65.46 5.88
C ASN A 90 -8.14 -65.44 5.15
N LYS A 91 -8.77 -66.61 4.98
CA LYS A 91 -10.12 -66.66 4.39
C LYS A 91 -11.12 -65.83 5.20
N ARG A 92 -11.10 -65.94 6.54
CA ARG A 92 -11.93 -65.10 7.43
C ARG A 92 -11.62 -63.61 7.26
N LEU A 93 -10.35 -63.22 7.14
CA LEU A 93 -9.94 -61.83 6.91
C LEU A 93 -10.50 -61.28 5.58
N GLN A 94 -10.47 -62.07 4.50
CA GLN A 94 -11.07 -61.68 3.21
C GLN A 94 -12.59 -61.45 3.31
N GLU A 95 -13.26 -62.12 4.25
CA GLU A 95 -14.71 -62.02 4.46
C GLU A 95 -15.09 -60.95 5.52
N THR A 96 -14.12 -60.38 6.23
CA THR A 96 -14.34 -59.40 7.32
C THR A 96 -14.18 -57.98 6.79
N THR A 97 -15.17 -57.10 6.99
CA THR A 97 -15.12 -55.70 6.55
C THR A 97 -14.42 -54.79 7.56
N PHE A 98 -14.01 -53.59 7.13
CA PHE A 98 -13.39 -52.60 8.03
C PHE A 98 -14.35 -52.19 9.15
N GLU A 99 -15.62 -51.97 8.84
CA GLU A 99 -16.66 -51.59 9.82
C GLU A 99 -16.84 -52.68 10.88
N THR A 100 -16.68 -53.95 10.49
CA THR A 100 -16.75 -55.09 11.41
C THR A 100 -15.66 -55.01 12.46
N ILE A 101 -14.40 -54.75 12.06
CA ILE A 101 -13.31 -54.63 13.03
C ILE A 101 -13.42 -53.33 13.83
N LEU A 102 -13.78 -52.22 13.20
CA LEU A 102 -13.92 -50.91 13.85
C LEU A 102 -14.99 -50.93 14.94
N SER A 103 -16.12 -51.64 14.70
CA SER A 103 -17.21 -51.78 15.67
C SER A 103 -16.78 -52.37 17.01
N SER A 104 -15.66 -53.11 17.05
CA SER A 104 -15.09 -53.69 18.28
C SER A 104 -14.36 -52.64 19.13
N PHE A 105 -14.08 -51.46 18.56
CA PHE A 105 -13.43 -50.31 19.20
C PHE A 105 -14.36 -49.09 19.33
N GLY A 106 -15.51 -49.11 18.64
CA GLY A 106 -16.60 -48.13 18.75
C GLY A 106 -17.27 -47.87 17.39
N SER A 107 -18.12 -46.85 17.30
CA SER A 107 -18.80 -46.47 16.05
C SER A 107 -17.99 -45.45 15.25
N GLU A 108 -17.88 -45.65 13.93
CA GLU A 108 -17.28 -44.69 12.99
C GLU A 108 -17.74 -43.25 13.27
N LYS A 109 -16.78 -42.33 13.28
CA LYS A 109 -17.07 -40.91 13.39
C LYS A 109 -16.65 -40.19 12.14
N GLU A 110 -17.66 -39.81 11.38
CA GLU A 110 -17.51 -38.86 10.30
C GLU A 110 -17.24 -37.46 10.88
N GLY A 111 -16.27 -36.78 10.29
CA GLY A 111 -16.08 -35.34 10.40
C GLY A 111 -16.84 -34.68 9.26
N THR A 112 -17.27 -33.43 9.46
CA THR A 112 -17.88 -32.65 8.39
C THR A 112 -16.86 -31.66 7.87
N ILE A 113 -16.71 -31.58 6.55
CA ILE A 113 -15.86 -30.58 5.92
C ILE A 113 -16.35 -29.17 6.32
N PRO A 114 -15.44 -28.30 6.82
CA PRO A 114 -15.79 -26.96 7.29
C PRO A 114 -16.39 -26.08 6.18
N ASP A 115 -17.10 -25.03 6.60
CA ASP A 115 -17.75 -24.10 5.68
C ASP A 115 -16.72 -23.39 4.77
N GLY A 116 -17.04 -23.35 3.48
CA GLY A 116 -16.26 -22.64 2.46
C GLY A 116 -15.41 -23.52 1.55
N ASP A 117 -15.18 -24.78 1.90
CA ASP A 117 -14.66 -25.76 0.95
C ASP A 117 -15.68 -26.00 -0.19
N THR A 118 -15.17 -26.36 -1.38
CA THR A 118 -15.98 -26.94 -2.45
C THR A 118 -16.84 -28.15 -2.04
N HIS A 119 -16.45 -28.88 -0.99
CA HIS A 119 -17.14 -30.05 -0.43
C HIS A 119 -17.79 -29.75 0.93
N THR A 120 -18.13 -28.50 1.21
CA THR A 120 -18.78 -28.09 2.48
C THR A 120 -19.96 -29.00 2.82
N GLY A 121 -19.99 -29.52 4.05
CA GLY A 121 -21.07 -30.38 4.54
C GLY A 121 -20.94 -31.87 4.18
N GLU A 122 -19.96 -32.25 3.36
CA GLU A 122 -19.64 -33.66 3.12
C GLU A 122 -18.94 -34.28 4.34
N SER A 123 -19.18 -35.57 4.54
CA SER A 123 -18.58 -36.36 5.62
C SER A 123 -17.25 -36.97 5.19
N PHE A 124 -16.29 -37.04 6.11
CA PHE A 124 -15.01 -37.74 5.91
C PHE A 124 -14.66 -38.61 7.10
N ASP A 125 -13.93 -39.72 6.85
CA ASP A 125 -13.43 -40.59 7.91
C ASP A 125 -12.33 -39.87 8.71
N ARG A 126 -12.57 -39.66 10.01
CA ARG A 126 -11.60 -39.00 10.91
C ARG A 126 -10.51 -39.94 11.43
N ILE A 127 -10.62 -41.24 11.17
CA ILE A 127 -9.69 -42.27 11.63
C ILE A 127 -8.67 -42.58 10.53
N GLY A 128 -9.11 -42.63 9.27
CA GLY A 128 -8.26 -42.72 8.09
C GLY A 128 -7.58 -44.07 7.90
N LEU A 129 -8.23 -45.17 8.29
CA LEU A 129 -7.63 -46.51 8.34
C LEU A 129 -8.09 -47.46 7.23
N GLU A 130 -9.20 -47.17 6.55
CA GLU A 130 -9.84 -48.10 5.60
C GLU A 130 -8.88 -48.56 4.48
N GLU A 131 -8.11 -47.63 3.90
CA GLU A 131 -7.12 -47.98 2.86
C GLU A 131 -6.05 -48.94 3.39
N THR A 132 -5.59 -48.75 4.63
CA THR A 132 -4.58 -49.61 5.23
C THR A 132 -5.16 -50.99 5.55
N TYR A 133 -6.42 -51.05 5.97
CA TYR A 133 -7.12 -52.32 6.17
C TYR A 133 -7.23 -53.09 4.84
N ALA A 134 -7.55 -52.40 3.74
CA ALA A 134 -7.58 -53.03 2.42
C ALA A 134 -6.20 -53.57 1.99
N ARG A 135 -5.10 -52.88 2.32
CA ARG A 135 -3.72 -53.40 2.15
C ARG A 135 -3.50 -54.66 2.98
N LEU A 136 -3.89 -54.64 4.25
CA LEU A 136 -3.78 -55.80 5.15
C LEU A 136 -4.58 -57.00 4.66
N GLN A 137 -5.80 -56.79 4.14
CA GLN A 137 -6.59 -57.85 3.51
C GLN A 137 -5.84 -58.46 2.33
N LYS A 138 -5.30 -57.65 1.42
CA LYS A 138 -4.52 -58.15 0.28
C LYS A 138 -3.30 -58.98 0.71
N GLU A 139 -2.70 -58.63 1.84
CA GLU A 139 -1.51 -59.29 2.42
C GLU A 139 -1.83 -60.21 3.59
N GLY A 140 -3.06 -60.72 3.67
CA GLY A 140 -3.50 -61.55 4.80
C GLY A 140 -2.67 -62.81 5.03
N THR A 141 -2.24 -63.49 3.97
CA THR A 141 -1.35 -64.66 4.10
C THR A 141 0.01 -64.27 4.70
N PRO A 142 0.77 -63.31 4.11
CA PRO A 142 1.99 -62.77 4.74
C PRO A 142 1.80 -62.31 6.19
N PHE A 143 0.69 -61.62 6.50
CA PHE A 143 0.39 -61.17 7.86
C PHE A 143 0.29 -62.31 8.87
N PHE A 144 -0.52 -63.33 8.57
CA PHE A 144 -0.66 -64.47 9.48
C PHE A 144 0.62 -65.32 9.54
N GLU A 145 1.37 -65.43 8.43
CA GLU A 145 2.69 -66.07 8.43
C GLU A 145 3.68 -65.35 9.38
N ALA A 146 3.68 -64.02 9.39
CA ALA A 146 4.47 -63.23 10.33
C ALA A 146 3.95 -63.33 11.78
N LEU A 147 2.63 -63.35 11.99
CA LEU A 147 2.00 -63.52 13.31
C LEU A 147 2.41 -64.84 13.97
N PHE A 148 2.30 -65.97 13.27
CA PHE A 148 2.71 -67.27 13.81
C PHE A 148 4.23 -67.40 13.94
N THR A 149 5.00 -66.66 13.13
CA THR A 149 6.46 -66.58 13.33
C THR A 149 6.81 -65.82 14.61
N ALA A 150 6.11 -64.72 14.90
CA ALA A 150 6.30 -63.91 16.10
C ALA A 150 5.84 -64.61 17.37
N PHE A 151 4.73 -65.35 17.29
CA PHE A 151 4.10 -66.04 18.42
C PHE A 151 3.87 -67.53 18.10
N PRO A 152 4.92 -68.37 18.06
CA PRO A 152 4.81 -69.77 17.59
C PRO A 152 3.87 -70.65 18.43
N GLU A 153 3.70 -70.30 19.71
CA GLU A 153 2.86 -71.06 20.64
C GLU A 153 1.38 -70.66 20.61
N ILE A 154 1.00 -69.64 19.82
CA ILE A 154 -0.38 -69.16 19.75
C ILE A 154 -1.26 -70.19 19.02
N LYS A 155 -2.43 -70.46 19.59
CA LYS A 155 -3.42 -71.37 18.96
C LYS A 155 -4.37 -70.59 18.07
N GLN A 156 -4.85 -71.22 16.99
CA GLN A 156 -5.91 -70.65 16.13
C GLN A 156 -7.10 -70.15 16.95
N THR A 157 -7.55 -70.89 17.96
CA THR A 157 -8.69 -70.50 18.82
C THR A 157 -8.45 -69.20 19.58
N GLN A 158 -7.20 -68.91 19.98
CA GLN A 158 -6.85 -67.65 20.66
C GLN A 158 -6.85 -66.49 19.68
N VAL A 159 -6.34 -66.70 18.45
CA VAL A 159 -6.42 -65.69 17.38
C VAL A 159 -7.87 -65.43 16.99
N GLU A 160 -8.72 -66.46 16.98
CA GLU A 160 -10.13 -66.32 16.63
C GLU A 160 -10.95 -65.55 17.68
N GLU A 161 -10.59 -65.67 18.96
CA GLU A 161 -11.22 -64.97 20.10
C GLU A 161 -10.99 -63.46 20.05
N HIS A 162 -9.78 -63.04 19.64
CA HIS A 162 -9.38 -61.63 19.55
C HIS A 162 -9.14 -61.15 18.11
N PHE A 163 -9.82 -61.78 17.15
CA PHE A 163 -9.55 -61.59 15.72
C PHE A 163 -9.67 -60.13 15.28
N ASN A 164 -10.71 -59.43 15.74
CA ASN A 164 -10.95 -58.04 15.34
C ASN A 164 -9.92 -57.10 15.98
N GLU A 165 -9.56 -57.34 17.24
CA GLU A 165 -8.57 -56.57 17.99
C GLU A 165 -7.19 -56.62 17.34
N LEU A 166 -6.75 -57.84 17.01
CA LEU A 166 -5.44 -58.06 16.39
C LEU A 166 -5.33 -57.39 15.03
N LEU A 167 -6.38 -57.48 14.20
CA LEU A 167 -6.43 -56.84 12.88
C LEU A 167 -6.51 -55.33 12.98
N PHE A 168 -7.29 -54.79 13.92
CA PHE A 168 -7.39 -53.35 14.13
C PHE A 168 -6.06 -52.75 14.57
N VAL A 169 -5.38 -53.36 15.54
CA VAL A 169 -4.05 -52.90 15.98
C VAL A 169 -3.04 -52.95 14.83
N ALA A 170 -3.05 -54.02 14.03
CA ALA A 170 -2.18 -54.14 12.85
C ALA A 170 -2.47 -53.03 11.84
N THR A 171 -3.75 -52.72 11.61
CA THR A 171 -4.18 -51.64 10.70
C THR A 171 -3.78 -50.26 11.24
N TYR A 172 -4.00 -50.00 12.52
CA TYR A 172 -3.66 -48.73 13.16
C TYR A 172 -2.15 -48.47 13.12
N LEU A 173 -1.35 -49.46 13.52
CA LEU A 173 0.12 -49.35 13.48
C LEU A 173 0.61 -49.28 12.03
N GLY A 174 0.06 -50.08 11.12
CA GLY A 174 0.40 -50.09 9.69
C GLY A 174 -0.04 -48.85 8.91
N LYS A 175 -0.81 -47.93 9.51
CA LYS A 175 -1.08 -46.61 8.94
C LYS A 175 -0.12 -45.57 9.48
N TRP A 176 0.01 -45.51 10.80
CA TRP A 176 0.65 -44.39 11.51
C TRP A 176 2.12 -44.61 11.87
N TYR A 177 2.60 -45.85 11.75
CA TYR A 177 3.98 -46.26 12.04
C TYR A 177 4.56 -47.07 10.88
N ASP A 178 3.92 -47.05 9.71
CA ASP A 178 4.48 -47.60 8.49
C ASP A 178 5.58 -46.67 8.00
N VAL A 179 6.76 -46.85 8.58
CA VAL A 179 7.99 -46.12 8.31
C VAL A 179 9.07 -47.17 8.08
N SER A 180 9.36 -47.48 6.81
CA SER A 180 10.38 -48.47 6.47
C SER A 180 11.79 -47.88 6.50
N ILE A 181 12.67 -48.54 7.24
CA ILE A 181 14.09 -48.21 7.32
C ILE A 181 14.91 -49.49 7.13
N GLY A 182 15.67 -49.55 6.04
CA GLY A 182 16.44 -50.76 5.72
C GLY A 182 15.54 -51.88 5.22
N GLU A 183 15.58 -53.06 5.86
CA GLU A 183 14.82 -54.25 5.42
C GLU A 183 13.44 -54.40 6.12
N GLY A 184 12.97 -53.44 6.90
CA GLY A 184 11.59 -53.49 7.42
C GLY A 184 11.07 -52.22 8.04
N SER A 185 9.85 -52.32 8.60
CA SER A 185 9.06 -51.17 9.04
C SER A 185 8.91 -51.08 10.55
N LEU A 186 8.76 -49.85 11.06
CA LEU A 186 8.60 -49.59 12.49
C LEU A 186 7.35 -50.28 13.05
N TRP A 187 6.24 -50.30 12.30
CA TRP A 187 5.01 -50.96 12.76
C TRP A 187 5.21 -52.48 12.95
N GLU A 188 6.00 -53.12 12.10
CA GLU A 188 6.30 -54.56 12.19
C GLU A 188 7.20 -54.87 13.38
N LEU A 189 8.14 -53.96 13.68
CA LEU A 189 8.93 -54.03 14.90
C LEU A 189 8.05 -53.91 16.14
N MET A 190 7.09 -52.98 16.13
CA MET A 190 6.15 -52.78 17.22
C MET A 190 5.21 -53.98 17.39
N TYR A 191 4.70 -54.56 16.30
CA TYR A 191 3.72 -55.63 16.35
C TYR A 191 4.37 -57.02 16.55
N PHE A 192 5.31 -57.41 15.70
CA PHE A 192 5.88 -58.77 15.64
C PHE A 192 7.15 -58.96 16.47
N LYS A 193 7.89 -57.89 16.77
CA LYS A 193 9.22 -57.96 17.41
C LYS A 193 9.37 -56.98 18.58
N GLY A 194 8.29 -56.70 19.32
CA GLY A 194 8.31 -55.70 20.38
C GLY A 194 9.29 -55.99 21.51
N ALA A 195 9.76 -57.24 21.68
CA ALA A 195 10.83 -57.60 22.62
C ALA A 195 12.14 -56.82 22.35
N GLU A 196 12.34 -56.38 21.11
CA GLU A 196 13.49 -55.56 20.74
C GLU A 196 13.32 -54.08 21.11
N LEU A 197 12.11 -53.67 21.50
CA LEU A 197 11.77 -52.35 22.02
C LEU A 197 11.80 -52.31 23.56
N THR A 198 11.84 -53.48 24.23
CA THR A 198 11.81 -53.59 25.69
C THR A 198 13.19 -53.93 26.26
N THR A 199 13.44 -53.52 27.51
CA THR A 199 14.71 -53.81 28.22
C THR A 199 14.78 -55.23 28.79
N ASP A 200 13.64 -55.90 28.96
CA ASP A 200 13.51 -57.24 29.54
C ASP A 200 13.36 -58.36 28.48
N GLN A 201 13.26 -58.00 27.20
CA GLN A 201 13.15 -58.90 26.04
C GLN A 201 11.96 -59.86 26.09
N GLN A 202 10.86 -59.49 26.77
CA GLN A 202 9.62 -60.27 26.78
C GLN A 202 8.57 -59.61 25.89
N TRP A 203 8.05 -60.37 24.91
CA TRP A 203 6.99 -59.92 24.01
C TRP A 203 6.10 -61.11 23.65
N GLU A 204 4.86 -61.05 24.12
CA GLU A 204 3.84 -62.05 23.92
C GLU A 204 2.63 -61.39 23.23
N ILE A 205 1.68 -62.20 22.79
CA ILE A 205 0.46 -61.68 22.16
C ILE A 205 -0.36 -60.81 23.13
N ASP A 206 -0.28 -61.07 24.44
CA ASP A 206 -1.02 -60.33 25.47
C ASP A 206 -0.67 -58.83 25.46
N GLN A 207 0.57 -58.43 25.14
CA GLN A 207 0.91 -57.01 25.03
C GLN A 207 0.22 -56.33 23.84
N VAL A 208 0.07 -57.03 22.71
CA VAL A 208 -0.67 -56.52 21.55
C VAL A 208 -2.15 -56.35 21.90
N LEU A 209 -2.71 -57.29 22.67
CA LEU A 209 -4.09 -57.24 23.15
C LEU A 209 -4.30 -56.15 24.21
N ASP A 210 -3.35 -55.97 25.13
CA ASP A 210 -3.38 -54.87 26.10
C ASP A 210 -3.39 -53.52 25.39
N PHE A 211 -2.62 -53.37 24.30
CA PHE A 211 -2.64 -52.15 23.49
C PHE A 211 -3.99 -51.95 22.81
N ALA A 212 -4.62 -53.03 22.32
CA ALA A 212 -5.98 -52.97 21.80
C ALA A 212 -6.98 -52.49 22.89
N GLU A 213 -6.88 -53.02 24.11
CA GLU A 213 -7.74 -52.60 25.22
C GLU A 213 -7.49 -51.14 25.64
N GLU A 214 -6.26 -50.65 25.57
CA GLU A 214 -5.95 -49.24 25.82
C GLU A 214 -6.53 -48.32 24.76
N LEU A 215 -6.48 -48.72 23.48
CA LEU A 215 -7.14 -47.98 22.39
C LEU A 215 -8.66 -47.94 22.58
N LYS A 216 -9.27 -49.01 23.11
CA LYS A 216 -10.70 -49.07 23.45
C LYS A 216 -11.05 -48.19 24.66
N ALA A 217 -10.15 -48.08 25.65
CA ALA A 217 -10.42 -47.45 26.93
C ALA A 217 -10.66 -45.93 26.86
N ASP A 218 -10.13 -45.24 25.85
CA ASP A 218 -10.22 -43.77 25.73
C ASP A 218 -11.45 -43.28 24.96
N ASN A 219 -12.54 -44.07 24.96
CA ASN A 219 -13.83 -43.73 24.37
C ASN A 219 -13.71 -43.07 22.99
N TYR A 220 -12.93 -43.70 22.10
CA TYR A 220 -12.72 -43.30 20.70
C TYR A 220 -11.72 -42.16 20.44
N GLU A 221 -11.38 -41.33 21.43
CA GLU A 221 -10.49 -40.18 21.21
C GLU A 221 -9.07 -40.60 20.80
N ALA A 222 -8.58 -41.71 21.36
CA ALA A 222 -7.29 -42.29 20.98
C ALA A 222 -7.20 -42.77 19.52
N LEU A 223 -8.35 -43.01 18.87
CA LEU A 223 -8.43 -43.53 17.51
C LEU A 223 -8.38 -42.44 16.44
N LEU A 224 -8.74 -41.19 16.79
CA LEU A 224 -8.77 -40.08 15.84
C LEU A 224 -7.37 -39.82 15.28
N SER A 225 -7.28 -39.63 13.97
CA SER A 225 -6.03 -39.37 13.24
C SER A 225 -5.24 -38.19 13.82
N LYS A 226 -5.91 -37.10 14.23
CA LYS A 226 -5.27 -35.95 14.88
C LYS A 226 -4.58 -36.24 16.22
N ASN A 227 -4.90 -37.38 16.85
CA ASN A 227 -4.43 -37.73 18.18
C ASN A 227 -3.30 -38.77 18.16
N VAL A 228 -2.85 -39.24 16.99
CA VAL A 228 -1.85 -40.32 16.85
C VAL A 228 -0.60 -40.11 17.71
N GLY A 229 -0.01 -38.91 17.68
CA GLY A 229 1.15 -38.58 18.51
C GLY A 229 0.85 -38.63 20.02
N ASN A 230 -0.35 -38.19 20.42
CA ASN A 230 -0.81 -38.23 21.82
C ASN A 230 -1.15 -39.65 22.28
N THR A 231 -1.78 -40.46 21.42
CA THR A 231 -2.14 -41.85 21.69
C THR A 231 -0.91 -42.68 22.00
N PHE A 232 0.18 -42.49 21.24
CA PHE A 232 1.46 -43.13 21.51
C PHE A 232 1.95 -42.88 22.94
N LYS A 233 1.91 -41.62 23.38
CA LYS A 233 2.39 -41.20 24.70
C LYS A 233 1.51 -41.69 25.85
N LYS A 234 0.20 -41.87 25.60
CA LYS A 234 -0.79 -42.23 26.63
C LYS A 234 -0.95 -43.74 26.85
N THR A 235 -0.65 -44.55 25.84
CA THR A 235 -0.76 -46.02 25.90
C THR A 235 0.41 -46.60 26.69
N ARG A 236 0.12 -47.41 27.72
CA ARG A 236 1.14 -47.93 28.64
C ARG A 236 1.97 -49.01 27.98
N VAL A 237 1.41 -49.78 27.06
CA VAL A 237 2.15 -50.86 26.38
C VAL A 237 3.43 -50.29 25.77
N TYR A 238 3.37 -49.30 24.88
CA TYR A 238 4.60 -48.77 24.28
C TYR A 238 5.32 -47.73 25.15
N SER A 239 4.60 -46.91 25.93
CA SER A 239 5.25 -45.88 26.77
C SER A 239 6.04 -46.46 27.94
N GLN A 240 5.59 -47.55 28.58
CA GLN A 240 6.33 -48.17 29.70
C GLN A 240 7.60 -48.89 29.25
N PHE A 241 7.63 -49.40 28.02
CA PHE A 241 8.80 -50.14 27.52
C PHE A 241 9.83 -49.25 26.82
N THR A 242 9.40 -48.13 26.23
CA THR A 242 10.30 -47.26 25.46
C THR A 242 10.77 -46.00 26.21
N ASP A 243 9.94 -45.44 27.10
CA ASP A 243 10.13 -44.11 27.71
C ASP A 243 10.43 -43.01 26.66
N LYS A 244 9.81 -43.12 25.47
CA LYS A 244 10.03 -42.26 24.29
C LYS A 244 8.75 -41.59 23.82
N SER A 245 8.88 -40.38 23.30
CA SER A 245 7.92 -39.73 22.39
C SER A 245 8.00 -40.32 20.98
N TYR A 246 7.04 -39.97 20.11
CA TYR A 246 7.02 -40.43 18.72
C TYR A 246 8.33 -40.10 17.98
N SER A 247 8.82 -38.86 18.08
CA SER A 247 10.09 -38.45 17.46
C SER A 247 11.28 -39.22 18.03
N GLU A 248 11.35 -39.43 19.34
CA GLU A 248 12.44 -40.20 19.96
C GLU A 248 12.41 -41.68 19.58
N LEU A 249 11.23 -42.26 19.33
CA LEU A 249 11.10 -43.62 18.81
C LEU A 249 11.64 -43.71 17.39
N ILE A 250 11.31 -42.74 16.52
CA ILE A 250 11.87 -42.65 15.17
C ILE A 250 13.38 -42.53 15.22
N GLU A 251 13.93 -41.60 16.01
CA GLU A 251 15.37 -41.42 16.18
C GLU A 251 16.07 -42.70 16.64
N TRP A 252 15.48 -43.41 17.61
CA TRP A 252 15.98 -44.71 18.05
C TRP A 252 15.96 -45.75 16.93
N PHE A 253 14.88 -45.81 16.14
CA PHE A 253 14.73 -46.77 15.05
C PHE A 253 15.73 -46.48 13.91
N VAL A 254 15.86 -45.21 13.52
CA VAL A 254 16.86 -44.75 12.55
C VAL A 254 18.27 -45.15 12.99
N LYS A 255 18.61 -44.84 14.25
CA LYS A 255 19.93 -45.15 14.81
C LYS A 255 20.17 -46.66 14.87
N LYS A 256 19.15 -47.46 15.19
CA LYS A 256 19.24 -48.91 15.25
C LYS A 256 19.47 -49.54 13.87
N GLU A 257 18.67 -49.17 12.88
CA GLU A 257 18.69 -49.81 11.56
C GLU A 257 19.81 -49.27 10.65
N THR A 258 20.21 -48.00 10.83
CA THR A 258 21.19 -47.34 9.94
C THR A 258 22.50 -46.96 10.62
N GLY A 259 22.53 -46.86 11.96
CA GLY A 259 23.65 -46.29 12.71
C GLY A 259 23.75 -44.76 12.66
N SER A 260 22.89 -44.06 11.91
CA SER A 260 22.91 -42.60 11.77
C SER A 260 22.34 -41.90 13.00
N THR A 261 22.92 -40.74 13.33
CA THR A 261 22.34 -39.75 14.27
C THR A 261 22.10 -38.40 13.59
N ASP A 262 22.29 -38.34 12.26
CA ASP A 262 21.91 -37.20 11.43
C ASP A 262 20.52 -37.47 10.86
N TYR A 263 19.52 -37.01 11.61
CA TYR A 263 18.12 -37.28 11.32
C TYR A 263 17.57 -36.41 10.20
N SER A 264 18.14 -35.23 9.95
CA SER A 264 17.75 -34.38 8.81
C SER A 264 18.15 -35.04 7.50
N THR A 265 19.41 -35.47 7.38
CA THR A 265 19.88 -36.20 6.19
C THR A 265 19.09 -37.50 5.99
N TRP A 266 18.78 -38.22 7.08
CA TRP A 266 17.90 -39.38 6.99
C TRP A 266 16.51 -39.01 6.45
N PHE A 267 15.89 -37.95 6.97
CA PHE A 267 14.57 -37.52 6.50
C PHE A 267 14.59 -37.22 4.99
N TYR A 268 15.62 -36.54 4.47
CA TYR A 268 15.74 -36.22 3.04
C TYR A 268 15.88 -37.45 2.12
N ASP A 269 16.46 -38.54 2.64
CA ASP A 269 16.61 -39.80 1.88
C ASP A 269 15.35 -40.67 1.89
N TYR A 270 14.50 -40.52 2.92
CA TYR A 270 13.36 -41.42 3.20
C TYR A 270 11.98 -40.77 3.06
N PHE A 271 11.88 -39.44 3.11
CA PHE A 271 10.62 -38.73 2.91
C PHE A 271 10.14 -38.93 1.46
N ASN A 272 8.86 -39.29 1.34
CA ASN A 272 8.24 -39.61 0.06
C ASN A 272 7.64 -38.39 -0.65
N GLY A 273 7.52 -37.25 0.04
CA GLY A 273 7.25 -35.94 -0.55
C GLY A 273 8.54 -35.22 -0.95
N VAL A 274 8.44 -33.93 -1.26
CA VAL A 274 9.56 -33.11 -1.74
C VAL A 274 10.06 -32.19 -0.63
N VAL A 275 11.39 -32.08 -0.47
CA VAL A 275 11.98 -31.01 0.34
C VAL A 275 12.81 -30.12 -0.56
N LYS A 276 12.50 -28.82 -0.54
CA LYS A 276 13.28 -27.79 -1.22
C LYS A 276 13.95 -26.89 -0.19
N MET A 277 15.18 -26.51 -0.49
CA MET A 277 16.00 -25.65 0.35
C MET A 277 16.33 -24.37 -0.40
N ASP A 278 16.25 -23.26 0.32
CA ASP A 278 16.73 -21.96 -0.11
C ASP A 278 18.25 -22.01 -0.40
N THR A 279 18.66 -21.55 -1.58
CA THR A 279 20.05 -21.53 -2.02
C THR A 279 20.92 -20.42 -1.44
N ALA A 280 20.34 -19.42 -0.77
CA ALA A 280 21.05 -18.37 -0.05
C ALA A 280 21.56 -18.84 1.34
N LEU A 281 21.19 -20.04 1.77
CA LEU A 281 21.68 -20.64 3.01
C LEU A 281 23.16 -21.05 2.88
N THR A 282 23.91 -20.83 3.95
CA THR A 282 25.33 -21.16 4.11
C THR A 282 25.50 -22.50 4.83
N GLU A 283 26.71 -23.08 4.79
CA GLU A 283 27.01 -24.33 5.53
C GLU A 283 26.98 -24.16 7.05
N GLU A 284 26.97 -22.92 7.55
CA GLU A 284 26.97 -22.60 8.98
C GLU A 284 25.56 -22.54 9.57
N ASP A 285 24.54 -22.22 8.76
CA ASP A 285 23.16 -22.08 9.24
C ASP A 285 22.61 -23.43 9.77
N ASP A 286 22.15 -23.48 11.04
CA ASP A 286 21.51 -24.68 11.64
C ASP A 286 20.06 -24.85 11.15
N VAL A 287 19.90 -25.14 9.86
CA VAL A 287 18.61 -25.14 9.14
C VAL A 287 17.97 -26.50 8.97
N GLY A 288 18.67 -27.60 9.27
CA GLY A 288 18.17 -28.94 9.00
C GLY A 288 16.78 -29.19 9.59
N ILE A 289 15.89 -29.83 8.82
CA ILE A 289 14.49 -30.00 9.18
C ILE A 289 14.29 -30.58 10.58
N TRP A 290 15.10 -31.56 10.99
CA TRP A 290 14.98 -32.21 12.30
C TRP A 290 15.40 -31.33 13.48
N ASN A 291 16.08 -30.21 13.21
CA ASN A 291 16.52 -29.21 14.18
C ASN A 291 15.47 -28.08 14.37
N ARG A 292 14.31 -28.17 13.69
CA ARG A 292 13.19 -27.23 13.79
C ARG A 292 12.26 -27.51 14.99
N ASN A 293 11.33 -26.59 15.27
CA ASN A 293 10.49 -26.55 16.48
C ASN A 293 9.50 -27.72 16.53
N GLY A 294 8.78 -27.85 17.64
CA GLY A 294 7.76 -28.87 17.88
C GLY A 294 6.75 -29.14 16.75
N ALA A 295 6.40 -28.16 15.92
CA ALA A 295 5.41 -28.30 14.84
C ALA A 295 5.76 -29.37 13.79
N LEU A 296 7.04 -29.52 13.43
CA LEU A 296 7.45 -30.66 12.58
C LEU A 296 7.22 -31.97 13.33
N LYS A 297 7.64 -32.04 14.59
CA LYS A 297 7.58 -33.24 15.44
C LYS A 297 6.14 -33.70 15.69
N GLU A 298 5.22 -32.75 15.83
CA GLU A 298 3.78 -33.00 15.98
C GLU A 298 3.16 -33.61 14.71
N ASN A 299 3.74 -33.32 13.54
CA ASN A 299 3.22 -33.77 12.26
C ASN A 299 3.98 -34.98 11.66
N LEU A 300 5.01 -35.49 12.33
CA LEU A 300 5.79 -36.65 11.85
C LEU A 300 4.95 -37.87 11.45
N PRO A 301 3.88 -38.26 12.16
CA PRO A 301 3.08 -39.41 11.74
C PRO A 301 2.47 -39.23 10.35
N TYR A 302 2.12 -38.00 9.97
CA TYR A 302 1.55 -37.68 8.66
C TYR A 302 2.67 -37.54 7.62
N LEU A 303 3.77 -36.87 7.96
CA LEU A 303 4.89 -36.65 7.05
C LEU A 303 5.62 -37.95 6.68
N LEU A 304 5.86 -38.84 7.63
CA LEU A 304 6.62 -40.08 7.39
C LEU A 304 5.79 -41.18 6.70
N THR A 305 4.47 -41.01 6.63
CA THR A 305 3.55 -41.98 6.04
C THR A 305 2.97 -41.52 4.68
N GLN A 306 3.66 -40.58 4.03
CA GLN A 306 3.35 -40.18 2.65
C GLN A 306 3.67 -41.30 1.66
N LYS A 307 2.85 -41.43 0.62
CA LYS A 307 3.02 -42.46 -0.43
C LYS A 307 4.14 -42.09 -1.41
N PRO A 308 4.80 -43.06 -2.06
CA PRO A 308 5.81 -42.78 -3.07
C PRO A 308 5.27 -41.88 -4.19
N GLY A 309 6.01 -40.81 -4.51
CA GLY A 309 5.60 -39.81 -5.50
C GLY A 309 4.63 -38.77 -4.96
N SER A 310 4.58 -38.59 -3.63
CA SER A 310 3.75 -37.56 -3.02
C SER A 310 4.16 -36.16 -3.48
N ASN A 311 3.18 -35.29 -3.71
CA ASN A 311 3.43 -33.89 -4.08
C ASN A 311 3.48 -32.95 -2.86
N LEU A 312 3.33 -33.43 -1.63
CA LEU A 312 3.53 -32.62 -0.43
C LEU A 312 4.96 -32.06 -0.42
N THR A 313 5.08 -30.73 -0.36
CA THR A 313 6.37 -30.05 -0.45
C THR A 313 6.67 -29.30 0.84
N LEU A 314 7.87 -29.50 1.38
CA LEU A 314 8.41 -28.76 2.52
C LEU A 314 9.50 -27.81 2.02
N ILE A 315 9.51 -26.58 2.51
CA ILE A 315 10.47 -25.56 2.10
C ILE A 315 11.24 -25.09 3.31
N GLU A 316 12.55 -25.27 3.26
CA GLU A 316 13.49 -24.82 4.27
C GLU A 316 14.16 -23.53 3.81
N SER A 317 13.94 -22.47 4.58
CA SER A 317 14.72 -21.24 4.49
C SER A 317 15.25 -20.86 5.87
N TYR A 318 15.93 -19.73 5.97
CA TYR A 318 16.49 -19.24 7.21
C TYR A 318 15.35 -19.02 8.22
N ARG A 319 15.38 -19.75 9.36
CA ARG A 319 14.33 -19.84 10.40
C ARG A 319 12.91 -20.25 9.97
N LEU A 320 12.63 -20.29 8.68
CA LEU A 320 11.34 -20.64 8.09
C LEU A 320 11.26 -22.11 7.68
N LEU A 321 10.16 -22.76 8.09
CA LEU A 321 9.65 -23.99 7.50
C LEU A 321 8.30 -23.70 6.86
N MET A 322 8.20 -23.79 5.53
CA MET A 322 6.89 -23.75 4.86
C MET A 322 6.44 -25.16 4.54
N ILE A 323 5.13 -25.38 4.66
CA ILE A 323 4.45 -26.61 4.29
C ILE A 323 3.45 -26.24 3.20
N VAL A 324 3.70 -26.72 1.97
CA VAL A 324 2.99 -26.26 0.77
C VAL A 324 2.48 -27.43 -0.08
N SER A 325 1.47 -27.15 -0.90
CA SER A 325 1.04 -28.10 -1.93
C SER A 325 2.05 -28.11 -3.06
N GLY A 326 2.37 -29.28 -3.61
CA GLY A 326 3.18 -29.38 -4.84
C GLY A 326 2.46 -28.86 -6.08
N ASN A 327 1.16 -28.56 -5.98
CA ASN A 327 0.38 -27.93 -7.04
C ASN A 327 0.47 -26.39 -6.99
N ASP A 328 1.02 -25.80 -5.92
CA ASP A 328 1.21 -24.36 -5.82
C ASP A 328 2.25 -23.87 -6.83
N LYS A 329 2.04 -22.65 -7.32
CA LYS A 329 3.00 -22.03 -8.24
C LYS A 329 4.28 -21.68 -7.48
N GLU A 330 5.40 -22.18 -7.96
CA GLU A 330 6.71 -21.93 -7.32
C GLU A 330 7.05 -20.44 -7.20
N GLU A 331 6.58 -19.59 -8.12
CA GLU A 331 6.75 -18.14 -8.06
C GLU A 331 6.03 -17.50 -6.86
N ASP A 332 4.78 -17.91 -6.58
CA ASP A 332 4.00 -17.40 -5.45
C ASP A 332 4.66 -17.79 -4.12
N VAL A 333 5.12 -19.04 -4.05
CA VAL A 333 5.85 -19.59 -2.91
C VAL A 333 7.19 -18.87 -2.69
N LEU A 334 7.96 -18.64 -3.76
CA LEU A 334 9.20 -17.87 -3.71
C LEU A 334 8.95 -16.44 -3.23
N ASN A 335 7.88 -15.79 -3.67
CA ASN A 335 7.52 -14.45 -3.23
C ASN A 335 7.18 -14.40 -1.74
N ALA A 336 6.54 -15.43 -1.20
CA ALA A 336 6.31 -15.56 0.23
C ALA A 336 7.62 -15.69 1.02
N VAL A 337 8.56 -16.53 0.56
CA VAL A 337 9.91 -16.64 1.15
C VAL A 337 10.62 -15.29 1.11
N ARG A 338 10.61 -14.59 -0.03
CA ARG A 338 11.24 -13.26 -0.18
C ARG A 338 10.67 -12.26 0.81
N THR A 339 9.34 -12.20 0.94
CA THR A 339 8.66 -11.25 1.83
C THR A 339 9.12 -11.44 3.27
N ILE A 340 9.13 -12.69 3.76
CA ILE A 340 9.57 -13.01 5.12
C ILE A 340 11.04 -12.62 5.31
N LYS A 341 11.94 -13.07 4.41
CA LYS A 341 13.37 -12.78 4.52
C LYS A 341 13.68 -11.27 4.48
N ASN A 342 12.96 -10.52 3.65
CA ASN A 342 13.15 -9.07 3.56
C ASN A 342 12.68 -8.37 4.85
N GLU A 343 11.52 -8.71 5.39
CA GLU A 343 11.04 -8.17 6.67
C GLU A 343 11.99 -8.52 7.83
N GLU A 344 12.46 -9.77 7.91
CA GLU A 344 13.49 -10.16 8.88
C GLU A 344 14.77 -9.34 8.70
N ALA A 345 15.30 -9.25 7.48
CA ALA A 345 16.49 -8.46 7.17
C ALA A 345 16.33 -6.99 7.56
N PHE A 346 15.15 -6.41 7.35
CA PHE A 346 14.87 -5.04 7.74
C PHE A 346 15.03 -4.83 9.25
N PHE A 347 14.39 -5.64 10.09
CA PHE A 347 14.54 -5.53 11.55
C PHE A 347 15.98 -5.85 11.99
N TYR A 348 16.61 -6.86 11.41
CA TYR A 348 18.00 -7.21 11.69
C TYR A 348 19.03 -6.12 11.38
N ARG A 349 18.79 -5.34 10.32
CA ARG A 349 19.66 -4.24 9.89
C ARG A 349 19.41 -2.95 10.67
N THR A 350 18.18 -2.77 11.16
CA THR A 350 17.74 -1.48 11.71
C THR A 350 17.51 -1.47 13.21
N TYR A 351 17.63 -2.61 13.87
CA TYR A 351 17.55 -2.75 15.32
C TYR A 351 18.88 -3.24 15.90
N ASP A 352 19.39 -2.54 16.91
CA ASP A 352 20.74 -2.76 17.44
C ASP A 352 20.86 -4.08 18.22
N HIS A 353 19.77 -4.57 18.83
CA HIS A 353 19.72 -5.77 19.67
C HIS A 353 19.19 -7.00 18.91
N LYS A 354 20.03 -7.57 18.05
CA LYS A 354 19.68 -8.68 17.14
C LYS A 354 19.15 -9.92 17.87
N GLU A 355 19.69 -10.22 19.05
CA GLU A 355 19.25 -11.33 19.91
C GLU A 355 17.77 -11.23 20.33
N GLU A 356 17.25 -10.01 20.41
CA GLU A 356 15.83 -9.79 20.71
C GLU A 356 14.96 -9.96 19.47
N VAL A 357 15.46 -9.61 18.28
CA VAL A 357 14.81 -9.92 16.99
C VAL A 357 14.67 -11.44 16.87
N ASP A 358 15.75 -12.15 17.18
CA ASP A 358 15.82 -13.61 17.19
C ASP A 358 14.79 -14.23 18.11
N SER A 359 14.72 -13.72 19.33
CA SER A 359 13.78 -14.18 20.34
C SER A 359 12.32 -13.82 19.99
N SER A 360 12.09 -12.80 19.18
CA SER A 360 10.75 -12.33 18.82
C SER A 360 10.17 -13.06 17.62
N ILE A 361 10.99 -13.43 16.63
CA ILE A 361 10.56 -14.25 15.49
C ILE A 361 10.56 -15.73 15.87
N GLY A 362 11.65 -16.20 16.46
CA GLY A 362 11.91 -17.63 16.67
C GLY A 362 12.02 -18.41 15.37
N GLN A 363 11.66 -19.69 15.38
CA GLN A 363 11.50 -20.49 14.16
C GLN A 363 10.06 -20.39 13.67
N LEU A 364 9.88 -19.95 12.43
CA LEU A 364 8.57 -19.68 11.84
C LEU A 364 8.07 -20.87 11.03
N VAL A 365 6.83 -21.29 11.29
CA VAL A 365 6.13 -22.28 10.44
C VAL A 365 5.04 -21.60 9.64
N LEU A 366 5.07 -21.76 8.32
CA LEU A 366 4.06 -21.22 7.43
C LEU A 366 3.27 -22.36 6.76
N TRP A 367 1.96 -22.37 6.98
CA TRP A 367 1.00 -23.27 6.34
C TRP A 367 0.41 -22.60 5.11
N ALA A 368 0.62 -23.21 3.93
CA ALA A 368 0.08 -22.74 2.66
C ALA A 368 -1.45 -22.69 2.64
N PRO A 369 -2.06 -21.83 1.82
CA PRO A 369 -3.51 -21.81 1.65
C PRO A 369 -4.02 -23.14 1.09
N ASN A 370 -5.21 -23.57 1.51
CA ASN A 370 -5.92 -24.68 0.88
C ASN A 370 -7.41 -24.37 0.71
N TRP A 371 -7.97 -24.77 -0.44
CA TRP A 371 -9.37 -24.54 -0.81
C TRP A 371 -10.20 -25.83 -0.94
N ASN A 372 -9.54 -26.99 -0.93
CA ASN A 372 -10.18 -28.28 -1.17
C ASN A 372 -9.48 -29.37 -0.34
N LEU A 373 -10.06 -29.71 0.80
CA LEU A 373 -9.58 -30.71 1.75
C LEU A 373 -9.72 -32.15 1.24
N LEU A 374 -10.62 -32.38 0.28
CA LEU A 374 -10.89 -33.70 -0.31
C LEU A 374 -10.24 -33.89 -1.70
N ASP A 375 -9.35 -32.98 -2.12
CA ASP A 375 -8.63 -33.12 -3.38
C ASP A 375 -7.69 -34.33 -3.36
N GLU A 376 -7.99 -35.33 -4.21
CA GLU A 376 -7.15 -36.53 -4.31
C GLU A 376 -5.79 -36.28 -4.95
N THR A 377 -5.61 -35.12 -5.59
CA THR A 377 -4.37 -34.71 -6.25
C THR A 377 -3.52 -33.78 -5.39
N ASP A 378 -3.93 -33.47 -4.17
CA ASP A 378 -3.20 -32.59 -3.25
C ASP A 378 -2.90 -33.30 -1.92
N ASP A 379 -1.68 -33.84 -1.78
CA ASP A 379 -1.30 -34.56 -0.56
C ASP A 379 -1.17 -33.65 0.67
N TYR A 380 -0.95 -32.34 0.46
CA TYR A 380 -1.00 -31.36 1.54
C TYR A 380 -2.39 -31.33 2.18
N ALA A 381 -3.44 -31.29 1.35
CA ALA A 381 -4.82 -31.35 1.81
C ALA A 381 -5.17 -32.71 2.43
N LYS A 382 -5.04 -33.78 1.63
CA LYS A 382 -5.61 -35.09 1.93
C LYS A 382 -4.81 -35.88 2.96
N ASN A 383 -3.48 -35.81 2.93
CA ASN A 383 -2.62 -36.65 3.76
C ASN A 383 -2.00 -35.90 4.94
N LEU A 384 -2.11 -34.57 5.00
CA LEU A 384 -1.61 -33.76 6.12
C LEU A 384 -2.69 -32.94 6.82
N LEU A 385 -3.38 -32.01 6.14
CA LEU A 385 -4.38 -31.16 6.80
C LEU A 385 -5.60 -31.93 7.29
N LEU A 386 -6.16 -32.82 6.46
CA LEU A 386 -7.33 -33.60 6.81
C LEU A 386 -7.08 -34.54 8.00
N PRO A 387 -5.99 -35.34 8.04
CA PRO A 387 -5.77 -36.26 9.16
C PRO A 387 -5.21 -35.58 10.42
N SER A 388 -4.55 -34.42 10.30
CA SER A 388 -4.16 -33.63 11.48
C SER A 388 -5.33 -32.80 12.03
N GLU A 389 -6.41 -32.65 11.27
CA GLU A 389 -7.50 -31.67 11.49
C GLU A 389 -6.99 -30.23 11.68
N ASN A 390 -5.83 -29.89 11.11
CA ASN A 390 -5.29 -28.53 11.14
C ASN A 390 -5.94 -27.67 10.04
N PHE A 391 -7.18 -27.23 10.26
CA PHE A 391 -7.93 -26.41 9.29
C PHE A 391 -7.63 -24.92 9.40
N SER A 392 -6.57 -24.50 10.10
CA SER A 392 -6.26 -23.07 10.29
C SER A 392 -5.89 -22.36 8.99
N SER A 393 -5.30 -23.07 8.02
CA SER A 393 -4.99 -22.60 6.67
C SER A 393 -6.10 -22.86 5.65
N HIS A 394 -7.24 -23.40 6.11
CA HIS A 394 -8.38 -23.71 5.26
C HIS A 394 -9.47 -22.64 5.38
N HIS A 395 -9.86 -22.11 4.23
CA HIS A 395 -11.00 -21.22 3.99
C HIS A 395 -11.39 -20.21 5.12
N GLY A 396 -10.86 -18.98 5.00
CA GLY A 396 -11.20 -17.82 5.83
C GLY A 396 -10.77 -16.50 5.19
N ASN A 397 -11.19 -15.34 5.75
CA ASN A 397 -10.91 -14.02 5.17
C ASN A 397 -9.49 -13.52 5.55
N GLY A 398 -8.44 -13.98 4.87
CA GLY A 398 -7.08 -13.45 5.01
C GLY A 398 -6.03 -14.49 5.37
N ALA A 399 -5.42 -14.35 6.55
CA ALA A 399 -4.50 -15.29 7.17
C ALA A 399 -4.68 -15.24 8.70
N VAL A 400 -4.05 -16.19 9.40
CA VAL A 400 -4.01 -16.23 10.87
C VAL A 400 -2.56 -16.41 11.30
N GLY A 401 -2.00 -15.41 11.97
CA GLY A 401 -0.64 -15.42 12.49
C GLY A 401 -0.55 -15.30 14.00
N GLY A 402 0.55 -15.82 14.53
CA GLY A 402 0.92 -15.69 15.94
C GLY A 402 2.43 -15.89 16.12
N TYR A 403 2.87 -15.97 17.37
CA TYR A 403 4.28 -16.25 17.65
C TYR A 403 4.68 -17.59 17.01
N GLN A 404 5.68 -17.56 16.13
CA GLN A 404 6.25 -18.73 15.43
C GLN A 404 5.33 -19.46 14.43
N TYR A 405 4.16 -18.93 14.07
CA TYR A 405 3.31 -19.56 13.05
C TYR A 405 2.52 -18.57 12.19
N ILE A 406 2.30 -18.92 10.93
CA ILE A 406 1.40 -18.25 9.98
C ILE A 406 0.60 -19.31 9.23
N SER A 407 -0.72 -19.15 9.18
CA SER A 407 -1.61 -19.97 8.36
C SER A 407 -2.30 -19.10 7.32
N LEU A 408 -1.91 -19.26 6.06
CA LEU A 408 -2.49 -18.51 4.94
C LEU A 408 -3.88 -19.06 4.59
N GLN A 409 -4.82 -18.19 4.25
CA GLN A 409 -6.19 -18.57 3.87
C GLN A 409 -6.56 -17.95 2.50
N GLN A 410 -7.68 -17.22 2.37
CA GLN A 410 -8.20 -16.77 1.07
C GLN A 410 -7.29 -15.79 0.31
N ASN A 411 -6.45 -14.99 0.99
CA ASN A 411 -5.52 -14.07 0.32
C ASN A 411 -4.29 -14.78 -0.28
N GLY A 412 -4.16 -16.10 -0.05
CA GLY A 412 -3.07 -16.90 -0.57
C GLY A 412 -1.69 -16.37 -0.13
N TYR A 413 -0.78 -16.25 -1.10
CA TYR A 413 0.61 -15.81 -0.90
C TYR A 413 0.80 -14.29 -1.02
N ASP A 414 -0.23 -13.50 -0.76
CA ASP A 414 -0.14 -12.03 -0.82
C ASP A 414 0.94 -11.48 0.15
N PRO A 415 1.96 -10.74 -0.33
CA PRO A 415 3.03 -10.21 0.49
C PRO A 415 2.55 -9.33 1.66
N SER A 416 1.50 -8.55 1.43
CA SER A 416 0.90 -7.64 2.42
C SER A 416 0.33 -8.42 3.60
N THR A 417 -0.38 -9.51 3.31
CA THR A 417 -0.93 -10.45 4.29
C THR A 417 0.20 -11.12 5.08
N ILE A 418 1.26 -11.57 4.42
CA ILE A 418 2.38 -12.24 5.10
C ILE A 418 3.13 -11.27 6.03
N ALA A 419 3.45 -10.07 5.55
CA ALA A 419 4.10 -9.03 6.34
C ALA A 419 3.25 -8.61 7.56
N HIS A 420 1.93 -8.53 7.39
CA HIS A 420 0.98 -8.34 8.48
C HIS A 420 1.13 -9.42 9.55
N GLU A 421 1.05 -10.70 9.17
CA GLU A 421 1.07 -11.79 10.14
C GLU A 421 2.43 -11.88 10.85
N LEU A 422 3.53 -11.59 10.14
CA LEU A 422 4.86 -11.48 10.74
C LEU A 422 4.96 -10.28 11.70
N GLY A 423 4.25 -9.19 11.40
CA GLY A 423 4.15 -8.02 12.26
C GLY A 423 3.56 -8.32 13.65
N HIS A 424 2.72 -9.36 13.80
CA HIS A 424 2.28 -9.82 15.12
C HIS A 424 3.44 -10.31 16.00
N SER A 425 4.46 -10.91 15.39
CA SER A 425 5.69 -11.31 16.09
C SER A 425 6.54 -10.09 16.45
N MET A 426 6.67 -9.12 15.55
CA MET A 426 7.43 -7.87 15.77
C MET A 426 6.78 -6.91 16.77
N ASN A 427 5.47 -7.02 16.95
CA ASN A 427 4.76 -6.30 17.99
C ASN A 427 5.30 -6.62 19.41
N ASN A 428 5.70 -7.88 19.64
CA ASN A 428 6.28 -8.29 20.93
C ASN A 428 7.66 -7.66 21.15
N LEU A 429 8.51 -7.63 20.13
CA LEU A 429 9.84 -6.98 20.16
C LEU A 429 9.73 -5.53 20.65
N LEU A 430 8.77 -4.79 20.09
CA LEU A 430 8.59 -3.37 20.33
C LEU A 430 7.66 -3.06 21.52
N SER A 431 7.02 -4.08 22.12
CA SER A 431 5.99 -3.92 23.16
C SER A 431 4.84 -3.01 22.73
N ALA A 432 4.48 -3.00 21.45
CA ALA A 432 3.68 -1.92 20.90
C ALA A 432 2.15 -2.13 21.03
N GLY A 433 1.68 -3.34 21.30
CA GLY A 433 0.26 -3.65 21.38
C GLY A 433 -0.52 -3.16 20.16
N GLY A 434 -1.76 -2.69 20.36
CA GLY A 434 -2.63 -2.19 19.28
C GLY A 434 -2.09 -1.01 18.47
N GLU A 435 -1.08 -0.28 18.96
CA GLU A 435 -0.50 0.89 18.27
C GLU A 435 0.34 0.47 17.05
N PHE A 436 1.05 -0.66 17.12
CA PHE A 436 1.72 -1.23 15.96
C PHE A 436 0.72 -1.95 15.05
N LEU A 437 -0.24 -2.69 15.63
CA LEU A 437 -1.22 -3.47 14.86
C LEU A 437 -2.18 -2.60 14.03
N THR A 438 -2.53 -1.40 14.48
CA THR A 438 -3.40 -0.50 13.70
C THR A 438 -2.66 0.23 12.58
N THR A 439 -1.33 0.36 12.71
CA THR A 439 -0.41 0.94 11.71
C THR A 439 0.01 -0.08 10.65
N PHE A 440 0.27 -1.33 11.06
CA PHE A 440 0.89 -2.38 10.22
C PHE A 440 -0.06 -3.51 9.81
N ILE A 441 -1.23 -3.66 10.45
CA ILE A 441 -1.91 -4.96 10.44
C ILE A 441 -3.40 -4.81 10.06
N TYR A 442 -4.23 -3.97 10.68
CA TYR A 442 -5.71 -4.05 10.50
C TYR A 442 -6.33 -3.87 9.09
N ASN A 443 -5.59 -3.52 8.03
CA ASN A 443 -6.11 -3.45 6.65
C ASN A 443 -5.14 -4.10 5.65
N VAL A 444 -5.33 -5.39 5.39
CA VAL A 444 -4.48 -6.22 4.52
C VAL A 444 -4.36 -5.67 3.09
N GLY A 445 -5.40 -5.00 2.55
CA GLY A 445 -5.34 -4.34 1.24
C GLY A 445 -4.76 -2.92 1.23
N ARG A 446 -4.27 -2.42 2.36
CA ARG A 446 -3.75 -1.05 2.54
C ARG A 446 -2.40 -0.99 3.25
N ASN A 447 -1.81 -2.16 3.57
CA ASN A 447 -0.63 -2.27 4.41
C ASN A 447 0.51 -2.97 3.68
N THR A 448 1.39 -2.19 3.08
CA THR A 448 2.30 -2.72 2.07
C THR A 448 3.71 -2.18 2.28
N GLY A 449 4.23 -2.36 3.49
CA GLY A 449 5.64 -2.21 3.80
C GLY A 449 5.94 -1.13 4.83
N SER A 450 6.82 -1.48 5.75
CA SER A 450 7.69 -0.53 6.45
C SER A 450 8.49 0.23 5.37
N TYR A 451 8.94 1.47 5.48
CA TYR A 451 8.95 2.51 6.50
C TYR A 451 7.59 3.12 6.77
N ILE A 452 7.20 3.27 8.04
CA ILE A 452 6.47 4.48 8.46
C ILE A 452 5.19 4.72 7.62
N ASN A 453 4.26 3.82 7.87
CA ASN A 453 3.04 3.58 7.13
C ASN A 453 1.95 4.63 7.43
N THR A 454 2.29 5.91 7.32
CA THR A 454 1.37 7.04 7.50
C THR A 454 1.42 8.01 6.33
N TYR A 455 1.93 7.58 5.19
CA TYR A 455 2.02 8.45 4.01
C TYR A 455 1.17 7.93 2.85
N ALA A 456 0.76 6.66 2.82
CA ALA A 456 -0.06 6.13 1.73
C ALA A 456 -1.53 5.98 2.18
N ASP A 457 -2.38 6.92 1.78
CA ASP A 457 -3.83 6.75 1.85
C ASP A 457 -4.30 5.79 0.77
N ASN A 458 -5.50 5.24 0.96
CA ASN A 458 -6.18 4.25 0.12
C ASN A 458 -6.41 4.63 -1.37
N LYS A 459 -5.75 5.67 -1.89
CA LYS A 459 -5.47 5.91 -3.30
C LYS A 459 -3.99 5.65 -3.51
N ASN A 460 -3.65 4.49 -4.07
CA ASN A 460 -2.32 4.11 -4.54
C ASN A 460 -1.50 5.35 -4.95
N ILE A 461 -0.56 5.82 -4.11
CA ILE A 461 0.64 6.44 -4.64
C ILE A 461 1.24 5.31 -5.46
N GLY A 462 0.96 5.29 -6.76
CA GLY A 462 1.11 4.11 -7.61
C GLY A 462 2.55 3.64 -7.71
N TYR A 463 3.03 2.98 -6.68
CA TYR A 463 3.94 1.87 -6.80
C TYR A 463 3.11 0.73 -7.37
N GLY A 464 3.72 -0.02 -8.29
CA GLY A 464 3.13 -1.26 -8.76
C GLY A 464 2.80 -2.15 -7.56
N THR A 465 2.13 -3.25 -7.82
CA THR A 465 1.77 -4.31 -6.85
C THR A 465 2.92 -4.88 -6.01
N ASP A 466 4.14 -4.36 -6.13
CA ASP A 466 5.37 -4.76 -5.47
C ASP A 466 5.97 -3.54 -4.74
N TYR A 467 5.89 -3.53 -3.40
CA TYR A 467 6.42 -2.44 -2.57
C TYR A 467 7.88 -2.65 -2.21
N PRO A 468 8.66 -1.57 -1.93
CA PRO A 468 10.10 -1.66 -1.72
C PRO A 468 10.46 -2.70 -0.68
N ILE A 469 10.12 -2.60 0.61
CA ILE A 469 10.60 -3.57 1.61
C ILE A 469 10.10 -5.00 1.40
N ASN A 470 8.84 -5.21 1.03
CA ASN A 470 8.32 -6.55 0.77
C ASN A 470 9.07 -7.24 -0.39
N SER A 471 9.56 -6.46 -1.36
CA SER A 471 10.29 -6.96 -2.53
C SER A 471 11.82 -6.83 -2.44
N ASP A 472 12.33 -5.81 -1.76
CA ASP A 472 13.71 -5.34 -1.69
C ASP A 472 13.99 -4.37 -0.51
N VAL A 473 14.94 -4.76 0.37
CA VAL A 473 15.45 -3.94 1.48
C VAL A 473 16.82 -3.31 1.21
N ASN A 474 17.31 -3.32 -0.03
CA ASN A 474 18.64 -2.85 -0.41
C ASN A 474 18.90 -1.38 -0.06
N GLU A 475 17.85 -0.56 -0.02
CA GLU A 475 17.97 0.83 0.37
C GLU A 475 18.18 1.02 1.88
N ILE A 476 18.01 -0.02 2.70
CA ILE A 476 18.06 0.07 4.16
C ILE A 476 19.06 -0.95 4.67
N GLN A 477 20.27 -0.49 5.00
CA GLN A 477 21.34 -1.37 5.46
C GLN A 477 21.64 -1.22 6.94
N THR A 478 21.21 -0.10 7.53
CA THR A 478 21.55 0.26 8.91
C THR A 478 20.40 0.98 9.59
N LYS A 479 20.46 1.02 10.94
CA LYS A 479 19.63 1.93 11.75
C LYS A 479 19.74 3.39 11.29
N GLU A 480 20.91 3.84 10.88
CA GLU A 480 21.11 5.22 10.42
C GLU A 480 20.40 5.51 9.10
N ASP A 481 20.36 4.56 8.18
CA ASP A 481 19.55 4.66 6.95
C ASP A 481 18.07 4.81 7.34
N LEU A 482 17.60 3.98 8.28
CA LEU A 482 16.22 4.03 8.76
C LEU A 482 15.87 5.42 9.31
N VAL A 483 16.68 5.90 10.25
CA VAL A 483 16.51 7.21 10.90
C VAL A 483 16.57 8.33 9.86
N THR A 484 17.54 8.31 8.95
CA THR A 484 17.76 9.37 7.96
C THR A 484 16.61 9.47 6.97
N MET A 485 16.22 8.35 6.36
CA MET A 485 15.14 8.31 5.37
C MET A 485 13.82 8.77 5.99
N THR A 486 13.51 8.25 7.17
CA THR A 486 12.37 8.67 7.99
C THR A 486 12.36 10.18 8.25
N LYS A 487 13.49 10.69 8.74
CA LYS A 487 13.63 12.09 9.16
C LYS A 487 13.50 13.05 7.99
N ASN A 488 14.09 12.71 6.85
CA ASN A 488 14.00 13.51 5.64
C ASN A 488 12.57 13.50 5.09
N SER A 489 11.87 12.37 5.15
CA SER A 489 10.46 12.26 4.80
C SER A 489 9.56 13.10 5.72
N GLU A 490 9.67 12.95 7.05
CA GLU A 490 8.89 13.77 8.01
C GLU A 490 9.15 15.28 7.81
N ASN A 491 10.41 15.68 7.63
CA ASN A 491 10.76 17.08 7.40
C ASN A 491 10.11 17.64 6.13
N PHE A 492 10.09 16.86 5.04
CA PHE A 492 9.42 17.22 3.80
C PHE A 492 7.92 17.45 4.03
N ILE A 493 7.25 16.56 4.76
CA ILE A 493 5.82 16.69 5.06
C ILE A 493 5.52 17.89 5.96
N TYR A 494 6.29 18.10 7.03
CA TYR A 494 6.17 19.31 7.86
C TYR A 494 6.35 20.60 7.05
N ALA A 495 7.23 20.58 6.04
CA ALA A 495 7.39 21.71 5.13
C ALA A 495 6.16 21.91 4.23
N MET A 496 5.55 20.85 3.69
CA MET A 496 4.32 20.97 2.90
C MET A 496 3.16 21.52 3.72
N ASP A 497 2.95 20.95 4.92
CA ASP A 497 1.94 21.40 5.86
C ASP A 497 2.16 22.89 6.24
N ALA A 498 3.40 23.32 6.43
CA ALA A 498 3.70 24.72 6.73
C ALA A 498 3.31 25.67 5.58
N VAL A 499 3.57 25.29 4.32
CA VAL A 499 3.19 26.11 3.16
C VAL A 499 1.67 26.14 2.99
N ILE A 500 0.98 25.03 3.23
CA ILE A 500 -0.49 24.99 3.23
C ILE A 500 -1.07 25.91 4.31
N ALA A 501 -0.48 25.91 5.52
CA ALA A 501 -0.87 26.85 6.57
C ALA A 501 -0.69 28.31 6.14
N ASP A 502 0.45 28.64 5.52
CA ASP A 502 0.72 29.99 5.02
C ASP A 502 -0.38 30.42 4.02
N VAL A 503 -0.72 29.55 3.06
CA VAL A 503 -1.76 29.82 2.06
C VAL A 503 -3.14 30.02 2.71
N VAL A 504 -3.54 29.17 3.64
CA VAL A 504 -4.87 29.26 4.27
C VAL A 504 -4.97 30.45 5.23
N LEU A 505 -3.94 30.71 6.05
CA LEU A 505 -3.96 31.82 7.02
C LEU A 505 -3.96 33.20 6.35
N GLU A 506 -3.48 33.32 5.11
CA GLU A 506 -3.53 34.55 4.33
C GLU A 506 -4.93 34.85 3.72
N MET A 507 -5.84 33.88 3.72
CA MET A 507 -7.20 34.04 3.18
C MET A 507 -8.11 34.89 4.09
N PRO A 508 -9.17 35.51 3.57
CA PRO A 508 -10.22 36.09 4.42
C PRO A 508 -10.93 35.01 5.24
N LEU A 509 -11.43 35.36 6.44
CA LEU A 509 -12.10 34.41 7.35
C LEU A 509 -13.26 33.64 6.71
N SER A 510 -13.96 34.25 5.74
CA SER A 510 -15.04 33.60 4.98
C SER A 510 -14.57 32.43 4.11
N GLU A 511 -13.29 32.38 3.76
CA GLU A 511 -12.65 31.30 3.01
C GLU A 511 -11.93 30.33 3.97
N GLN A 512 -11.21 30.84 4.98
CA GLN A 512 -10.53 29.99 5.98
C GLN A 512 -11.45 28.93 6.61
N VAL A 513 -12.69 29.32 6.91
CA VAL A 513 -13.70 28.47 7.55
C VAL A 513 -14.04 27.20 6.75
N LYS A 514 -13.78 27.21 5.43
CA LYS A 514 -14.01 26.03 4.57
C LYS A 514 -13.02 24.91 4.89
N TYR A 515 -11.79 25.24 5.28
CA TYR A 515 -10.68 24.28 5.43
C TYR A 515 -10.39 23.91 6.90
N ILE A 516 -10.48 24.88 7.81
CA ILE A 516 -10.03 24.69 9.19
C ILE A 516 -11.08 23.90 9.98
N ARG A 517 -10.62 22.86 10.68
CA ARG A 517 -11.42 22.05 11.62
C ARG A 517 -10.71 21.99 12.97
N LYS A 518 -11.49 21.83 14.04
CA LYS A 518 -10.98 21.65 15.41
C LYS A 518 -11.08 20.21 15.86
N ILE A 519 -10.00 19.73 16.48
CA ILE A 519 -9.92 18.42 17.13
C ILE A 519 -9.99 18.60 18.65
N PRO A 520 -10.78 17.78 19.38
CA PRO A 520 -10.79 17.80 20.84
C PRO A 520 -9.56 17.07 21.39
N ILE A 521 -8.37 17.67 21.25
CA ILE A 521 -7.10 17.10 21.71
C ILE A 521 -6.39 18.05 22.68
N ASN A 522 -5.89 17.50 23.78
CA ASN A 522 -4.94 18.19 24.66
C ASN A 522 -3.59 18.18 23.96
N VAL A 523 -3.22 19.32 23.39
CA VAL A 523 -2.01 19.43 22.56
C VAL A 523 -0.71 19.30 23.36
N ASP A 524 -0.74 19.44 24.69
CA ASP A 524 0.44 19.21 25.53
C ASP A 524 0.69 17.72 25.77
N SER A 525 -0.37 16.96 26.03
CA SER A 525 -0.29 15.53 26.29
C SER A 525 -0.46 14.63 25.07
N GLY A 526 -0.97 15.18 23.96
CA GLY A 526 -1.31 14.41 22.78
C GLY A 526 -2.49 13.45 23.00
N VAL A 527 -3.33 13.69 24.00
CA VAL A 527 -4.49 12.85 24.36
C VAL A 527 -5.82 13.55 24.02
N LEU A 528 -6.86 12.83 23.60
CA LEU A 528 -8.18 13.39 23.35
C LEU A 528 -8.82 13.95 24.64
N GLU A 529 -9.46 15.11 24.52
CA GLU A 529 -10.25 15.74 25.58
C GLU A 529 -11.65 15.10 25.64
N GLY A 530 -11.99 14.40 26.73
CA GLY A 530 -13.32 13.87 26.98
C GLY A 530 -13.36 12.46 27.59
N ILE A 531 -14.57 11.96 27.90
CA ILE A 531 -14.77 10.59 28.42
C ILE A 531 -14.74 9.62 27.24
N PHE A 532 -13.81 8.64 27.27
CA PHE A 532 -13.74 7.52 26.33
C PHE A 532 -14.87 6.52 26.60
N ASP A 533 -16.12 6.86 26.26
CA ASP A 533 -17.12 5.83 26.00
C ASP A 533 -16.88 5.28 24.59
N SER A 534 -16.81 3.95 24.48
CA SER A 534 -16.70 3.14 23.25
C SER A 534 -17.65 3.53 22.10
N ASN A 535 -18.66 4.36 22.35
CA ASN A 535 -19.63 4.83 21.36
C ASN A 535 -19.50 6.31 20.95
N THR A 536 -18.49 7.04 21.45
CA THR A 536 -18.34 8.48 21.17
C THR A 536 -17.47 8.70 19.94
N SER A 537 -18.00 9.35 18.89
CA SER A 537 -17.19 9.79 17.74
C SER A 537 -16.41 11.05 18.11
N PHE A 538 -15.09 11.02 17.91
CA PHE A 538 -14.22 12.18 18.12
C PHE A 538 -13.93 12.85 16.78
N ASP A 539 -14.97 13.51 16.29
CA ASP A 539 -14.99 14.09 14.95
C ASP A 539 -14.22 15.41 14.87
N ALA A 540 -13.55 15.64 13.74
CA ALA A 540 -13.05 16.93 13.30
C ALA A 540 -14.22 17.88 13.09
N LYS A 541 -14.30 18.91 13.93
CA LYS A 541 -15.47 19.78 14.00
C LYS A 541 -15.27 20.99 13.08
N PRO A 542 -16.20 21.24 12.15
CA PRO A 542 -16.29 22.53 11.47
C PRO A 542 -16.38 23.67 12.48
N LEU A 543 -15.71 24.78 12.16
CA LEU A 543 -15.78 26.02 12.93
C LEU A 543 -16.72 27.00 12.24
N THR A 544 -17.30 27.91 13.01
CA THR A 544 -17.99 29.10 12.49
C THR A 544 -17.00 30.24 12.29
N ILE A 545 -17.35 31.22 11.43
CA ILE A 545 -16.54 32.44 11.24
C ILE A 545 -16.31 33.16 12.57
N SER A 546 -17.32 33.23 13.44
CA SER A 546 -17.20 33.87 14.76
C SER A 546 -16.26 33.11 15.70
N GLU A 547 -16.18 31.77 15.61
CA GLU A 547 -15.20 31.00 16.37
C GLU A 547 -13.78 31.25 15.86
N LEU A 548 -13.56 31.31 14.54
CA LEU A 548 -12.25 31.67 13.97
C LEU A 548 -11.83 33.10 14.34
N GLU A 549 -12.75 34.05 14.27
CA GLU A 549 -12.52 35.44 14.68
C GLU A 549 -12.10 35.50 16.16
N ALA A 550 -12.76 34.72 17.03
CA ALA A 550 -12.42 34.65 18.45
C ALA A 550 -11.06 33.98 18.72
N MET A 551 -10.62 33.07 17.85
CA MET A 551 -9.31 32.42 17.95
C MET A 551 -8.16 33.33 17.51
N ASN A 552 -8.44 34.35 16.69
CA ASN A 552 -7.45 35.31 16.16
C ASN A 552 -6.19 34.61 15.61
N LEU A 553 -6.38 33.70 14.66
CA LEU A 553 -5.31 32.89 14.07
C LEU A 553 -4.39 33.79 13.22
N GLN A 554 -3.11 33.90 13.61
CA GLN A 554 -2.10 34.69 12.89
C GLN A 554 -0.88 33.85 12.46
N SER A 555 -0.73 32.66 13.02
CA SER A 555 0.45 31.82 12.86
C SER A 555 0.14 30.34 12.93
N ILE A 556 1.10 29.51 12.52
CA ILE A 556 1.05 28.06 12.73
C ILE A 556 0.99 27.72 14.23
N ASP A 557 1.65 28.51 15.09
CA ASP A 557 1.57 28.30 16.54
C ASP A 557 0.14 28.47 17.07
N ASP A 558 -0.65 29.35 16.48
CA ASP A 558 -2.07 29.48 16.82
C ASP A 558 -2.87 28.25 16.40
N LEU A 559 -2.56 27.67 15.23
CA LEU A 559 -3.15 26.39 14.80
C LEU A 559 -2.81 25.26 15.77
N ILE A 560 -1.55 25.21 16.21
CA ILE A 560 -1.07 24.22 17.18
C ILE A 560 -1.75 24.43 18.54
N ASN A 561 -1.79 25.65 19.04
CA ASN A 561 -2.32 25.97 20.37
C ASN A 561 -3.82 25.64 20.51
N HIS A 562 -4.56 25.66 19.41
CA HIS A 562 -5.99 25.38 19.37
C HIS A 562 -6.35 23.96 18.92
N GLY A 563 -5.36 23.11 18.63
CA GLY A 563 -5.58 21.72 18.20
C GLY A 563 -6.28 21.64 16.83
N LEU A 564 -5.82 22.44 15.88
CA LEU A 564 -6.47 22.59 14.56
C LEU A 564 -5.85 21.68 13.50
N VAL A 565 -6.66 21.40 12.48
CA VAL A 565 -6.27 20.66 11.26
C VAL A 565 -6.81 21.43 10.05
N ILE A 566 -6.08 21.38 8.93
CA ILE A 566 -6.53 21.87 7.63
C ILE A 566 -6.89 20.67 6.75
N MET A 567 -8.11 20.68 6.20
CA MET A 567 -8.69 19.63 5.38
C MET A 567 -9.26 20.21 4.07
N GLU A 568 -9.36 19.40 3.02
CA GLU A 568 -10.02 19.81 1.78
C GLU A 568 -11.51 20.12 2.04
N PRO A 569 -12.12 21.13 1.38
CA PRO A 569 -13.50 21.55 1.67
C PRO A 569 -14.56 20.46 1.45
N ASP A 570 -14.33 19.57 0.48
CA ASP A 570 -15.24 18.50 0.10
C ASP A 570 -15.00 17.19 0.90
N ASP A 571 -14.02 17.16 1.80
CA ASP A 571 -13.76 16.02 2.67
C ASP A 571 -14.83 15.92 3.77
N THR A 572 -15.66 14.88 3.66
CA THR A 572 -16.75 14.61 4.61
C THR A 572 -16.35 13.68 5.75
N ASN A 573 -15.10 13.19 5.77
CA ASN A 573 -14.62 12.31 6.82
C ASN A 573 -14.27 13.12 8.08
N ASN A 574 -15.22 13.20 9.00
CA ASN A 574 -14.96 13.86 10.27
C ASN A 574 -14.23 12.95 11.27
N ASN A 575 -14.22 11.63 11.10
CA ASN A 575 -13.63 10.73 12.10
C ASN A 575 -12.14 10.43 11.82
N ILE A 576 -11.27 11.42 11.96
CA ILE A 576 -9.85 11.29 11.57
C ILE A 576 -8.95 10.62 12.63
N LEU A 577 -9.43 10.44 13.87
CA LEU A 577 -8.67 9.87 15.00
C LEU A 577 -9.29 8.60 15.64
N THR A 578 -10.50 8.15 15.24
CA THR A 578 -11.18 6.97 15.86
C THR A 578 -11.91 6.03 14.89
N ASN A 579 -12.47 4.93 15.42
CA ASN A 579 -13.01 3.78 14.69
C ASN A 579 -14.19 4.12 13.75
N ARG A 580 -14.11 3.70 12.48
CA ARG A 580 -14.94 4.01 11.29
C ARG A 580 -14.55 5.22 10.43
N GLY A 581 -13.42 5.89 10.69
CA GLY A 581 -12.71 6.66 9.67
C GLY A 581 -11.68 5.77 8.99
N GLN A 582 -11.86 5.46 7.72
CA GLN A 582 -11.06 4.46 7.00
C GLN A 582 -9.59 4.87 6.81
N GLY A 583 -8.73 4.72 7.83
CA GLY A 583 -7.27 4.78 7.66
C GLY A 583 -6.67 6.12 7.21
N TYR A 584 -7.39 7.23 7.36
CA TYR A 584 -6.94 8.55 6.89
C TYR A 584 -5.98 9.27 7.85
N GLY A 585 -5.42 8.57 8.85
CA GLY A 585 -4.44 9.11 9.80
C GLY A 585 -3.06 9.37 9.20
N THR A 586 -2.99 9.69 7.91
CA THR A 586 -1.76 9.90 7.16
C THR A 586 -1.50 11.39 6.99
N SER A 587 -0.24 11.76 6.89
CA SER A 587 0.17 13.15 6.73
C SER A 587 0.17 13.61 5.26
N LEU A 588 -0.26 12.75 4.32
CA LEU A 588 -0.46 13.08 2.90
C LEU A 588 -1.90 13.43 2.53
N SER A 589 -2.91 13.11 3.34
CA SER A 589 -4.26 13.68 3.22
C SER A 589 -4.31 15.05 3.92
N TYR A 590 -4.74 15.15 5.17
CA TYR A 590 -4.86 16.44 5.85
C TYR A 590 -3.52 16.97 6.42
N SER A 591 -3.50 18.25 6.80
CA SER A 591 -2.35 18.87 7.49
C SER A 591 -2.68 19.08 8.96
N SER A 592 -2.08 18.26 9.83
CA SER A 592 -2.33 18.27 11.28
C SER A 592 -1.30 19.09 12.05
N TYR A 593 -1.77 20.10 12.77
CA TYR A 593 -0.91 20.97 13.59
C TYR A 593 -0.84 20.46 15.04
N PHE A 594 -0.86 19.15 15.23
CA PHE A 594 -0.72 18.50 16.53
C PHE A 594 -0.12 17.10 16.35
N LEU A 595 0.42 16.55 17.43
CA LEU A 595 0.80 15.14 17.52
C LEU A 595 -0.09 14.46 18.57
N ALA A 596 -0.52 13.24 18.27
CA ALA A 596 -1.34 12.43 19.17
C ALA A 596 -0.59 11.16 19.58
N ASN A 597 -0.83 10.68 20.79
CA ASN A 597 -0.31 9.40 21.27
C ASN A 597 -1.16 8.25 20.75
N GLY A 598 -0.62 7.45 19.82
CA GLY A 598 -1.33 6.35 19.17
C GLY A 598 -1.80 5.24 20.11
N LYS A 599 -1.30 5.15 21.35
CA LYS A 599 -1.77 4.16 22.35
C LYS A 599 -3.23 4.32 22.76
N PHE A 600 -3.74 5.55 22.70
CA PHE A 600 -5.09 5.87 23.14
C PHE A 600 -6.07 6.00 21.97
N PHE A 601 -5.59 5.88 20.72
CA PHE A 601 -6.37 6.11 19.51
C PHE A 601 -6.22 4.96 18.52
N GLN A 602 -7.31 4.64 17.84
CA GLN A 602 -7.26 3.69 16.73
C GLN A 602 -6.96 4.51 15.47
N HIS A 603 -5.84 4.21 14.79
CA HIS A 603 -5.48 4.73 13.45
C HIS A 603 -4.71 6.07 13.34
N THR A 604 -4.10 6.62 14.41
CA THR A 604 -3.20 7.80 14.32
C THR A 604 -1.76 7.43 14.61
N HIS A 605 -0.86 7.63 13.64
CA HIS A 605 0.46 6.97 13.65
C HIS A 605 1.67 7.87 13.38
N ARG A 606 1.48 9.17 13.10
CA ARG A 606 2.60 10.12 12.84
C ARG A 606 3.62 10.16 14.00
N ILE A 607 3.19 9.83 15.22
CA ILE A 607 4.06 9.74 16.39
C ILE A 607 5.12 8.63 16.26
N ILE A 608 4.80 7.53 15.57
CA ILE A 608 5.74 6.43 15.31
C ILE A 608 6.89 6.96 14.48
N ASN A 609 6.58 7.62 13.36
CA ASN A 609 7.58 8.22 12.47
C ASN A 609 8.41 9.25 13.19
N THR A 610 7.74 10.06 14.02
CA THR A 610 8.39 11.09 14.82
C THR A 610 9.47 10.49 15.71
N ILE A 611 9.15 9.40 16.42
CA ILE A 611 10.10 8.75 17.33
C ILE A 611 11.19 8.01 16.55
N VAL A 612 10.82 7.28 15.49
CA VAL A 612 11.78 6.58 14.62
C VAL A 612 12.73 7.57 13.93
N SER A 613 12.28 8.78 13.61
CA SER A 613 13.11 9.86 13.01
C SER A 613 14.22 10.37 13.92
N GLU A 614 14.14 10.09 15.22
CA GLU A 614 15.09 10.58 16.22
C GLU A 614 16.00 9.47 16.75
N ASP A 615 15.50 8.26 17.01
CA ASP A 615 16.31 7.16 17.54
C ASP A 615 15.86 5.76 17.07
N GLY A 616 15.25 5.67 15.89
CA GLY A 616 14.89 4.38 15.29
C GLY A 616 13.89 3.58 16.12
N TRP A 617 13.97 2.26 15.99
CA TRP A 617 13.10 1.32 16.68
C TRP A 617 13.31 1.31 18.21
N GLU A 618 14.49 1.64 18.70
CA GLU A 618 14.80 1.70 20.13
C GLU A 618 14.05 2.82 20.82
N GLY A 619 13.99 4.00 20.20
CA GLY A 619 13.15 5.11 20.68
C GLY A 619 11.69 4.68 20.79
N PHE A 620 11.19 3.99 19.76
CA PHE A 620 9.81 3.52 19.72
C PHE A 620 9.54 2.43 20.76
N LYS A 621 10.45 1.48 20.94
CA LYS A 621 10.35 0.47 22.01
C LYS A 621 10.34 1.12 23.39
N ARG A 622 11.20 2.11 23.66
CA ARG A 622 11.22 2.82 24.96
C ARG A 622 9.90 3.52 25.25
N PHE A 623 9.32 4.20 24.24
CA PHE A 623 7.98 4.79 24.34
C PHE A 623 6.96 3.76 24.81
N ASN A 624 6.91 2.64 24.11
CA ASN A 624 5.96 1.56 24.33
C ASN A 624 6.12 0.86 25.69
N VAL A 625 7.35 0.48 26.03
CA VAL A 625 7.67 -0.17 27.31
C VAL A 625 7.30 0.73 28.48
N PHE A 626 7.63 2.02 28.40
CA PHE A 626 7.27 2.96 29.47
C PHE A 626 5.75 3.06 29.61
N ASN A 627 5.03 3.26 28.51
CA ASN A 627 3.58 3.39 28.51
C ASN A 627 2.89 2.14 29.11
N ASN A 628 3.38 0.94 28.77
CA ASN A 628 2.80 -0.32 29.26
C ASN A 628 3.22 -0.69 30.70
N SER A 629 4.27 -0.08 31.26
CA SER A 629 4.81 -0.44 32.57
C SER A 629 3.93 0.00 33.76
N GLN A 630 2.99 0.91 33.53
CA GLN A 630 2.16 1.49 34.61
C GLN A 630 0.96 0.59 34.93
N LYS A 631 1.03 -0.08 36.08
CA LYS A 631 0.01 -1.05 36.56
C LYS A 631 -1.32 -0.41 36.99
N ASP A 632 -1.30 0.89 37.30
CA ASP A 632 -2.46 1.66 37.78
C ASP A 632 -2.95 2.64 36.70
N TRP A 633 -3.11 2.16 35.46
CA TRP A 633 -3.72 2.96 34.41
C TRP A 633 -5.18 3.31 34.78
N ASN A 634 -5.47 4.60 34.90
CA ASN A 634 -6.84 5.10 35.02
C ASN A 634 -6.97 6.42 34.23
N TYR A 635 -8.21 6.87 33.97
CA TYR A 635 -8.42 8.09 33.19
C TYR A 635 -7.83 9.36 33.81
N GLU A 636 -7.54 9.36 35.12
CA GLU A 636 -7.04 10.54 35.81
C GLU A 636 -5.54 10.80 35.57
N ASN A 637 -4.77 9.81 35.10
CA ASN A 637 -3.33 9.92 34.90
C ASN A 637 -2.85 9.73 33.44
N VAL A 638 -3.78 9.65 32.48
CA VAL A 638 -3.47 9.36 31.06
C VAL A 638 -2.59 10.43 30.40
N ASP A 639 -2.81 11.70 30.73
CA ASP A 639 -2.01 12.82 30.21
C ASP A 639 -0.56 12.73 30.66
N GLU A 640 -0.33 12.49 31.96
CA GLU A 640 1.01 12.36 32.53
C GLU A 640 1.74 11.14 31.97
N LEU A 641 1.04 10.02 31.83
CA LEU A 641 1.59 8.80 31.22
C LEU A 641 2.02 9.05 29.76
N SER A 642 1.16 9.70 28.97
CA SER A 642 1.44 10.03 27.57
C SER A 642 2.68 10.92 27.42
N ILE A 643 2.75 11.98 28.22
CA ILE A 643 3.88 12.93 28.20
C ILE A 643 5.16 12.24 28.62
N ASN A 644 5.14 11.47 29.70
CA ASN A 644 6.34 10.80 30.21
C ASN A 644 6.84 9.72 29.24
N SER A 645 5.95 9.04 28.51
CA SER A 645 6.32 8.11 27.44
C SER A 645 7.09 8.84 26.33
N LEU A 646 6.62 10.00 25.89
CA LEU A 646 7.32 10.84 24.90
C LEU A 646 8.69 11.29 25.41
N ARG A 647 8.77 11.78 26.64
CA ARG A 647 10.02 12.24 27.27
C ARG A 647 11.08 11.14 27.33
N VAL A 648 10.68 9.92 27.67
CA VAL A 648 11.58 8.75 27.73
C VAL A 648 12.00 8.31 26.33
N ALA A 649 11.10 8.37 25.34
CA ALA A 649 11.40 8.03 23.96
C ALA A 649 12.45 8.98 23.36
N LEU A 650 12.24 10.30 23.53
CA LEU A 650 13.08 11.36 22.98
C LEU A 650 14.29 11.72 23.87
N ASN A 651 14.40 11.11 25.05
CA ASN A 651 15.42 11.44 26.06
C ASN A 651 15.47 12.95 26.39
N ASP A 652 14.29 13.57 26.50
CA ASP A 652 14.11 14.99 26.84
C ASP A 652 13.07 15.11 27.96
N PRO A 653 13.46 15.48 29.19
CA PRO A 653 12.53 15.55 30.32
C PRO A 653 11.57 16.74 30.26
N SER A 654 11.79 17.71 29.38
CA SER A 654 11.01 18.94 29.28
C SER A 654 10.00 18.94 28.14
N VAL A 655 10.17 18.04 27.17
CA VAL A 655 9.34 18.01 25.96
C VAL A 655 7.87 17.71 26.28
N THR A 656 7.01 18.35 25.50
CA THR A 656 5.56 18.09 25.37
C THR A 656 5.24 17.86 23.89
N TYR A 657 4.08 17.30 23.58
CA TYR A 657 3.65 17.12 22.18
C TYR A 657 3.56 18.48 21.46
N ARG A 658 3.02 19.51 22.14
CA ARG A 658 2.97 20.90 21.66
C ARG A 658 4.36 21.43 21.32
N SER A 659 5.26 21.48 22.30
CA SER A 659 6.60 22.09 22.13
C SER A 659 7.43 21.39 21.05
N TYR A 660 7.31 20.06 20.93
CA TYR A 660 7.95 19.32 19.85
C TYR A 660 7.39 19.68 18.48
N THR A 661 6.06 19.73 18.36
CA THR A 661 5.35 20.07 17.11
C THR A 661 5.72 21.49 16.66
N GLN A 662 5.71 22.47 17.58
CA GLN A 662 6.12 23.84 17.31
C GLN A 662 7.55 23.91 16.77
N LYS A 663 8.48 23.22 17.42
CA LYS A 663 9.89 23.16 16.99
C LYS A 663 10.05 22.56 15.58
N LYS A 664 9.28 21.51 15.25
CA LYS A 664 9.33 20.87 13.92
C LYS A 664 8.75 21.78 12.84
N TYR A 665 7.60 22.40 13.07
CA TYR A 665 7.01 23.35 12.12
C TYR A 665 7.90 24.57 11.91
N LEU A 666 8.39 25.18 12.98
CA LEU A 666 9.31 26.32 12.90
C LEU A 666 10.54 25.99 12.06
N LYS A 667 11.23 24.89 12.39
CA LYS A 667 12.44 24.46 11.68
C LYS A 667 12.17 24.18 10.20
N ASN A 668 11.12 23.43 9.88
CA ASN A 668 10.84 23.01 8.51
C ASN A 668 10.29 24.15 7.65
N ARG A 669 9.45 25.03 8.22
CA ARG A 669 9.00 26.27 7.57
C ARG A 669 10.19 27.18 7.25
N GLU A 670 11.10 27.41 8.20
CA GLU A 670 12.31 28.18 7.95
C GLU A 670 13.21 27.53 6.89
N THR A 671 13.34 26.20 6.92
CA THR A 671 14.18 25.46 5.97
C THR A 671 13.63 25.57 4.55
N VAL A 672 12.33 25.30 4.35
CA VAL A 672 11.70 25.42 3.02
C VAL A 672 11.64 26.86 2.56
N GLY A 673 11.39 27.84 3.45
CA GLY A 673 11.43 29.26 3.11
C GLY A 673 12.80 29.74 2.64
N LYS A 674 13.87 29.34 3.34
CA LYS A 674 15.25 29.75 2.99
C LYS A 674 15.82 29.01 1.79
N LYS A 675 15.54 27.70 1.69
CA LYS A 675 16.20 26.82 0.72
C LYS A 675 15.31 26.41 -0.43
N GLY A 676 13.99 26.56 -0.36
CA GLY A 676 13.07 25.86 -1.26
C GLY A 676 13.25 24.33 -1.20
N LEU A 677 12.59 23.66 -2.14
CA LEU A 677 12.84 22.26 -2.44
C LEU A 677 13.83 22.15 -3.62
N LYS A 678 14.45 20.99 -3.81
CA LYS A 678 15.45 20.78 -4.88
C LYS A 678 14.96 21.17 -6.28
N SER A 679 13.67 20.96 -6.59
CA SER A 679 13.07 21.32 -7.88
C SER A 679 12.28 22.63 -7.89
N MET A 680 11.99 23.23 -6.73
CA MET A 680 11.07 24.38 -6.63
C MET A 680 11.54 25.38 -5.59
N SER A 681 11.49 26.67 -5.92
CA SER A 681 11.62 27.71 -4.90
C SER A 681 10.43 27.67 -3.92
N TYR A 682 10.56 28.29 -2.75
CA TYR A 682 9.43 28.43 -1.83
C TYR A 682 8.23 29.12 -2.50
N LEU A 683 8.49 30.18 -3.29
CA LEU A 683 7.44 30.92 -3.97
C LEU A 683 6.71 30.06 -5.01
N ASP A 684 7.43 29.26 -5.79
CA ASP A 684 6.82 28.33 -6.75
C ASP A 684 5.97 27.27 -6.04
N LEU A 685 6.45 26.77 -4.90
CA LEU A 685 5.71 25.81 -4.08
C LEU A 685 4.44 26.43 -3.47
N LYS A 686 4.54 27.65 -2.93
CA LYS A 686 3.40 28.41 -2.40
C LYS A 686 2.37 28.68 -3.50
N LYS A 687 2.79 29.20 -4.65
CA LYS A 687 1.93 29.40 -5.84
C LYS A 687 1.24 28.10 -6.28
N THR A 688 1.92 26.96 -6.18
CA THR A 688 1.34 25.65 -6.49
C THR A 688 0.16 25.34 -5.58
N PHE A 689 0.31 25.54 -4.27
CA PHE A 689 -0.79 25.34 -3.32
C PHE A 689 -1.87 26.42 -3.44
N GLU A 690 -1.53 27.70 -3.64
CA GLU A 690 -2.52 28.78 -3.86
C GLU A 690 -3.45 28.49 -5.04
N ASN A 691 -2.92 27.92 -6.13
CA ASN A 691 -3.69 27.60 -7.33
C ASN A 691 -4.52 26.31 -7.22
N SER A 692 -4.27 25.46 -6.22
CA SER A 692 -4.86 24.12 -6.11
C SER A 692 -5.14 23.73 -4.67
N ILE A 693 -5.50 24.71 -3.84
CA ILE A 693 -5.72 24.52 -2.40
C ILE A 693 -6.93 23.64 -2.08
N ASP A 694 -7.90 23.56 -3.00
CA ASP A 694 -9.05 22.66 -2.85
C ASP A 694 -8.71 21.18 -3.11
N ASP A 695 -7.57 20.91 -3.76
CA ASP A 695 -7.10 19.57 -4.18
C ASP A 695 -5.69 19.25 -3.61
N PHE A 696 -5.33 19.85 -2.47
CA PHE A 696 -3.97 19.79 -1.96
C PHE A 696 -3.51 18.39 -1.52
N TYR A 697 -4.41 17.45 -1.21
CA TYR A 697 -4.08 16.06 -0.90
C TYR A 697 -3.37 15.42 -2.11
N GLN A 698 -3.93 15.60 -3.30
CA GLN A 698 -3.36 15.07 -4.55
C GLN A 698 -2.01 15.72 -4.88
N ILE A 699 -1.88 17.02 -4.61
CA ILE A 699 -0.63 17.75 -4.79
C ILE A 699 0.46 17.20 -3.86
N LYS A 700 0.16 17.04 -2.55
CA LYS A 700 1.10 16.45 -1.59
C LYS A 700 1.57 15.06 -2.01
N GLN A 701 0.65 14.20 -2.43
CA GLN A 701 0.97 12.84 -2.90
C GLN A 701 1.86 12.84 -4.14
N THR A 702 1.58 13.72 -5.09
CA THR A 702 2.38 13.85 -6.32
C THR A 702 3.79 14.32 -6.00
N LEU A 703 3.93 15.38 -5.20
CA LEU A 703 5.23 15.88 -4.77
C LEU A 703 6.00 14.81 -3.97
N TYR A 704 5.35 14.09 -3.06
CA TYR A 704 6.00 13.02 -2.30
C TYR A 704 6.58 11.92 -3.21
N LYS A 705 5.82 11.50 -4.23
CA LYS A 705 6.27 10.51 -5.22
C LYS A 705 7.48 11.01 -6.01
N ASP A 706 7.42 12.23 -6.52
CA ASP A 706 8.50 12.84 -7.30
C ASP A 706 9.77 12.96 -6.45
N TYR A 707 9.63 13.36 -5.19
CA TYR A 707 10.74 13.52 -4.28
C TYR A 707 11.30 12.20 -3.77
N THR A 708 10.51 11.13 -3.69
CA THR A 708 11.05 9.79 -3.41
C THR A 708 12.09 9.42 -4.47
N SER A 709 11.77 9.64 -5.76
CA SER A 709 12.71 9.37 -6.85
C SER A 709 13.91 10.33 -6.86
N LEU A 710 13.66 11.63 -6.66
CA LEU A 710 14.71 12.67 -6.72
C LEU A 710 15.73 12.58 -5.57
N THR A 711 15.32 12.05 -4.43
CA THR A 711 16.14 12.03 -3.22
C THR A 711 16.78 10.68 -2.92
N ASN A 712 16.58 9.68 -3.81
CA ASN A 712 16.94 8.28 -3.57
C ASN A 712 16.25 7.76 -2.31
N SER A 713 14.91 7.76 -2.34
CA SER A 713 14.02 7.35 -1.24
C SER A 713 14.29 8.08 0.08
N PHE A 714 14.47 9.40 0.00
CA PHE A 714 14.77 10.27 1.14
C PHE A 714 16.07 9.94 1.88
N LYS A 715 17.00 9.17 1.30
CA LYS A 715 18.38 9.10 1.82
C LYS A 715 19.05 10.47 1.84
N ASN A 716 18.71 11.30 0.86
CA ASN A 716 19.08 12.71 0.82
C ASN A 716 17.88 13.56 1.20
N ASP A 717 18.12 14.77 1.73
CA ASP A 717 17.04 15.70 2.02
C ASP A 717 16.34 16.19 0.73
N ALA A 718 15.12 16.70 0.87
CA ALA A 718 14.34 17.28 -0.23
C ALA A 718 14.66 18.77 -0.49
N PHE A 719 15.48 19.39 0.36
CA PHE A 719 15.70 20.83 0.38
C PHE A 719 16.94 21.23 -0.41
N GLY A 720 17.01 22.51 -0.78
CA GLY A 720 18.16 23.06 -1.49
C GLY A 720 17.88 23.29 -2.97
N TYR A 721 16.95 24.19 -3.23
CA TYR A 721 16.75 24.79 -4.54
C TYR A 721 18.04 25.43 -5.02
N ASP A 722 18.56 24.95 -6.15
CA ASP A 722 19.73 25.51 -6.78
C ASP A 722 19.31 26.33 -7.99
N ALA A 723 19.20 27.65 -7.81
CA ALA A 723 18.86 28.57 -8.88
C ALA A 723 19.89 28.54 -10.04
N SER A 724 21.11 28.04 -9.84
CA SER A 724 22.10 27.88 -10.91
C SER A 724 21.75 26.77 -11.92
N GLN A 725 20.81 25.89 -11.55
CA GLN A 725 20.23 24.91 -12.48
C GLN A 725 19.28 25.57 -13.49
N ILE A 726 18.74 26.76 -13.19
CA ILE A 726 17.91 27.53 -14.13
C ILE A 726 18.80 28.08 -15.24
N LYS A 727 18.43 27.81 -16.48
CA LYS A 727 19.08 28.37 -17.66
C LYS A 727 18.37 29.66 -18.05
N GLU A 728 19.03 30.79 -17.84
CA GLU A 728 18.55 32.08 -18.31
C GLU A 728 18.78 32.19 -19.82
N VAL A 729 17.75 32.63 -20.55
CA VAL A 729 17.81 32.83 -22.00
C VAL A 729 17.28 34.20 -22.38
N SER A 730 17.99 34.84 -23.30
CA SER A 730 17.71 36.19 -23.80
C SER A 730 17.50 36.23 -25.32
N SER A 731 17.63 35.08 -26.00
CA SER A 731 17.43 34.95 -27.44
C SER A 731 16.87 33.57 -27.82
N TYR A 732 16.30 33.48 -29.03
CA TYR A 732 15.81 32.20 -29.56
C TYR A 732 16.94 31.16 -29.72
N ASP A 733 18.13 31.59 -30.16
CA ASP A 733 19.26 30.67 -30.36
C ASP A 733 19.73 30.07 -29.02
N GLU A 734 19.73 30.86 -27.93
CA GLU A 734 20.00 30.36 -26.58
C GLU A 734 18.92 29.39 -26.11
N LEU A 735 17.64 29.71 -26.31
CA LEU A 735 16.53 28.81 -26.00
C LEU A 735 16.67 27.48 -26.78
N TYR A 736 16.97 27.55 -28.08
CA TYR A 736 17.20 26.38 -28.93
C TYR A 736 18.38 25.54 -28.42
N ASP A 737 19.52 26.16 -28.13
CA ASP A 737 20.73 25.47 -27.70
C ASP A 737 20.52 24.79 -26.33
N VAL A 738 19.85 25.46 -25.39
CA VAL A 738 19.52 24.90 -24.07
C VAL A 738 18.60 23.70 -24.20
N VAL A 739 17.47 23.83 -24.92
CA VAL A 739 16.50 22.74 -25.07
C VAL A 739 17.09 21.56 -25.86
N THR A 740 17.94 21.84 -26.85
CA THR A 740 18.61 20.78 -27.62
C THR A 740 19.62 20.01 -26.77
N ALA A 741 20.33 20.69 -25.87
CA ALA A 741 21.28 20.06 -24.97
C ALA A 741 20.59 19.28 -23.83
N ASP A 742 19.51 19.83 -23.28
CA ASP A 742 18.72 19.25 -22.21
C ASP A 742 17.23 19.57 -22.38
N PRO A 743 16.45 18.64 -22.98
CA PRO A 743 15.02 18.83 -23.16
C PRO A 743 14.23 18.98 -21.85
N LYS A 744 14.80 18.58 -20.71
CA LYS A 744 14.19 18.68 -19.37
C LYS A 744 14.67 19.91 -18.59
N ALA A 745 15.43 20.79 -19.22
CA ALA A 745 15.96 21.98 -18.59
C ALA A 745 14.85 22.84 -17.97
N THR A 746 15.17 23.46 -16.82
CA THR A 746 14.38 24.57 -16.29
C THR A 746 14.95 25.86 -16.86
N ILE A 747 14.12 26.62 -17.56
CA ILE A 747 14.49 27.77 -18.38
C ILE A 747 13.75 29.00 -17.87
N SER A 748 14.46 30.12 -17.80
CA SER A 748 13.90 31.44 -17.49
C SER A 748 14.17 32.40 -18.64
N ILE A 749 13.13 32.95 -19.24
CA ILE A 749 13.29 34.04 -20.20
C ILE A 749 13.50 35.33 -19.43
N ILE A 750 14.56 36.07 -19.77
CA ILE A 750 14.96 37.29 -19.05
C ILE A 750 14.83 38.57 -19.89
N SER A 751 14.47 38.43 -21.15
CA SER A 751 14.20 39.55 -22.05
C SER A 751 13.31 39.14 -23.21
N ASP A 752 12.58 40.09 -23.77
CA ASP A 752 11.86 39.90 -25.03
C ASP A 752 12.84 39.60 -26.17
N PHE A 753 12.47 38.73 -27.12
CA PHE A 753 13.30 38.44 -28.29
C PHE A 753 12.48 38.00 -29.50
N GLU A 754 13.07 38.10 -30.69
CA GLU A 754 12.44 37.67 -31.94
C GLU A 754 12.95 36.28 -32.36
N VAL A 755 12.10 35.51 -33.04
CA VAL A 755 12.50 34.26 -33.71
C VAL A 755 13.22 34.59 -35.03
N PRO A 756 14.46 34.13 -35.24
CA PRO A 756 15.17 34.35 -36.50
C PRO A 756 14.42 33.74 -37.70
N THR A 757 14.48 34.38 -38.87
CA THR A 757 13.81 33.88 -40.10
C THR A 757 14.30 32.49 -40.54
N ASN A 758 15.52 32.12 -40.14
CA ASN A 758 16.14 30.81 -40.39
C ASN A 758 16.31 30.00 -39.09
N ALA A 759 15.46 30.25 -38.09
CA ALA A 759 15.42 29.52 -36.83
C ALA A 759 15.35 28.01 -37.05
N LYS A 760 16.10 27.28 -36.23
CA LYS A 760 16.01 25.82 -36.17
C LYS A 760 14.83 25.43 -35.28
N GLU A 761 14.08 24.43 -35.69
CA GLU A 761 12.94 23.93 -34.94
C GLU A 761 13.36 23.32 -33.58
N ILE A 762 12.71 23.76 -32.49
CA ILE A 762 12.79 23.10 -31.19
C ILE A 762 11.81 21.93 -31.18
N LYS A 763 12.32 20.71 -31.38
CA LYS A 763 11.46 19.54 -31.63
C LYS A 763 10.68 19.07 -30.39
N ASN A 764 11.36 18.85 -29.27
CA ASN A 764 10.76 18.31 -28.05
C ASN A 764 11.20 19.14 -26.86
N PHE A 765 10.25 19.45 -25.97
CA PHE A 765 10.53 20.03 -24.67
C PHE A 765 9.74 19.27 -23.59
N GLU A 766 10.45 18.90 -22.53
CA GLU A 766 9.96 18.13 -21.38
C GLU A 766 10.20 18.85 -20.04
N GLY A 767 10.77 20.07 -20.10
CA GLY A 767 11.19 20.83 -18.94
C GLY A 767 10.17 21.88 -18.49
N ASN A 768 10.68 22.86 -17.73
CA ASN A 768 9.89 23.98 -17.21
C ASN A 768 10.38 25.27 -17.85
N LEU A 769 9.51 26.00 -18.55
CA LEU A 769 9.83 27.31 -19.10
C LEU A 769 9.05 28.38 -18.34
N LYS A 770 9.78 29.27 -17.68
CA LYS A 770 9.27 30.50 -17.08
C LYS A 770 9.49 31.64 -18.05
N GLY A 771 8.41 32.13 -18.67
CA GLY A 771 8.47 33.24 -19.60
C GLY A 771 8.58 34.61 -18.91
N ASN A 772 8.23 34.69 -17.62
CA ASN A 772 8.26 35.92 -16.80
C ASN A 772 7.52 37.13 -17.42
N GLY A 773 6.50 36.87 -18.23
CA GLY A 773 5.74 37.86 -18.99
C GLY A 773 6.46 38.42 -20.21
N HIS A 774 7.59 37.85 -20.61
CA HIS A 774 8.33 38.29 -21.80
C HIS A 774 7.67 37.87 -23.11
N ILE A 775 8.01 38.62 -24.15
CA ILE A 775 7.44 38.48 -25.48
C ILE A 775 8.43 37.80 -26.43
N ILE A 776 7.98 36.72 -27.08
CA ILE A 776 8.63 36.14 -28.26
C ILE A 776 7.86 36.57 -29.51
N THR A 777 8.54 37.17 -30.49
CA THR A 777 7.88 37.69 -31.70
C THR A 777 8.31 37.01 -33.01
N ASN A 778 7.49 37.16 -34.06
CA ASN A 778 7.86 36.91 -35.46
C ASN A 778 8.22 35.45 -35.84
N GLY A 779 7.67 34.44 -35.14
CA GLY A 779 7.92 33.03 -35.48
C GLY A 779 7.26 32.56 -36.78
N THR A 780 7.96 31.76 -37.58
CA THR A 780 7.43 31.14 -38.82
C THR A 780 7.11 29.65 -38.67
N SER A 781 7.32 29.10 -37.48
CA SER A 781 6.98 27.74 -37.05
C SER A 781 6.40 27.80 -35.64
N ALA A 782 5.85 26.68 -35.16
CA ALA A 782 5.52 26.54 -33.74
C ALA A 782 6.77 26.80 -32.89
N LEU A 783 6.59 27.37 -31.69
CA LEU A 783 7.71 27.55 -30.77
C LEU A 783 8.32 26.19 -30.39
N PHE A 784 7.46 25.19 -30.13
CA PHE A 784 7.83 23.80 -29.86
C PHE A 784 7.15 22.84 -30.85
N GLY A 785 7.81 21.74 -31.20
CA GLY A 785 7.15 20.63 -31.90
C GLY A 785 6.24 19.87 -30.94
N THR A 786 6.79 19.37 -29.84
CA THR A 786 6.07 18.60 -28.83
C THR A 786 6.41 19.06 -27.43
N LEU A 787 5.38 19.27 -26.61
CA LEU A 787 5.45 19.44 -25.16
C LEU A 787 5.07 18.13 -24.49
N LYS A 788 5.96 17.53 -23.70
CA LYS A 788 5.68 16.26 -23.00
C LYS A 788 6.06 16.33 -21.54
N ASN A 789 5.10 16.20 -20.63
CA ASN A 789 5.30 16.46 -19.19
C ASN A 789 5.89 17.87 -18.90
N ALA A 790 5.78 18.79 -19.86
CA ALA A 790 6.38 20.10 -19.79
C ALA A 790 5.46 21.11 -19.10
N THR A 791 6.07 22.11 -18.45
CA THR A 791 5.36 23.25 -17.87
C THR A 791 5.78 24.53 -18.57
N ILE A 792 4.82 25.30 -19.10
CA ILE A 792 5.05 26.61 -19.71
C ILE A 792 4.24 27.66 -18.96
N GLU A 793 4.91 28.68 -18.42
CA GLU A 793 4.25 29.71 -17.62
C GLU A 793 4.63 31.13 -18.05
N SER A 794 3.68 32.06 -17.95
CA SER A 794 3.92 33.51 -18.07
C SER A 794 4.65 33.90 -19.36
N LEU A 795 4.12 33.52 -20.53
CA LEU A 795 4.79 33.74 -21.83
C LEU A 795 3.87 34.40 -22.83
N ILE A 796 4.38 35.37 -23.59
CA ILE A 796 3.64 36.04 -24.65
C ILE A 796 4.25 35.67 -26.01
N LEU A 797 3.44 35.11 -26.92
CA LEU A 797 3.79 34.88 -28.31
C LEU A 797 3.06 35.88 -29.20
N LYS A 798 3.77 36.58 -30.07
CA LYS A 798 3.18 37.66 -30.86
C LYS A 798 3.65 37.67 -32.31
N ASP A 799 2.75 37.97 -33.23
CA ASP A 799 3.04 38.14 -34.67
C ASP A 799 3.66 36.88 -35.33
N PHE A 800 3.27 35.67 -34.88
CA PHE A 800 3.67 34.41 -35.53
C PHE A 800 2.90 34.21 -36.84
N SER A 801 3.55 33.66 -37.88
CA SER A 801 2.93 33.39 -39.19
C SER A 801 3.31 32.02 -39.74
N LEU A 802 2.47 31.02 -39.47
CA LEU A 802 2.63 29.63 -39.86
C LEU A 802 1.69 29.33 -41.03
N LYS A 803 2.22 29.24 -42.26
CA LYS A 803 1.39 29.06 -43.46
C LYS A 803 1.47 27.65 -44.02
N ASP A 804 0.36 27.14 -44.52
CA ASP A 804 0.27 25.90 -45.31
C ASP A 804 0.91 24.69 -44.62
N GLN A 805 0.67 24.52 -43.33
CA GLN A 805 1.21 23.42 -42.54
C GLN A 805 0.58 22.08 -42.96
N GLU A 806 1.37 21.01 -42.91
CA GLU A 806 0.96 19.64 -43.28
C GLU A 806 0.98 18.68 -42.07
N ALA A 807 0.78 19.21 -40.85
CA ALA A 807 0.73 18.45 -39.61
C ALA A 807 -0.22 19.12 -38.60
N HIS A 808 -0.47 18.46 -37.46
CA HIS A 808 -1.07 19.13 -36.31
C HIS A 808 -0.27 20.40 -35.98
N THR A 809 -0.94 21.52 -35.79
CA THR A 809 -0.27 22.82 -35.71
C THR A 809 -0.81 23.67 -34.58
N GLY A 810 0.08 24.22 -33.76
CA GLY A 810 -0.26 25.29 -32.82
C GLY A 810 0.86 26.32 -32.81
N ILE A 811 0.55 27.55 -32.40
CA ILE A 811 1.56 28.62 -32.33
C ILE A 811 2.56 28.34 -31.21
N LEU A 812 2.07 27.86 -30.06
CA LEU A 812 2.93 27.40 -28.97
C LEU A 812 3.52 26.01 -29.27
N SER A 813 2.67 25.03 -29.60
CA SER A 813 3.14 23.68 -29.89
C SER A 813 2.25 22.91 -30.88
N ASN A 814 2.85 22.02 -31.67
CA ASN A 814 2.09 21.12 -32.54
C ASN A 814 1.33 20.06 -31.71
N GLN A 815 1.98 19.51 -30.68
CA GLN A 815 1.40 18.51 -29.77
C GLN A 815 1.75 18.79 -28.30
N ALA A 816 0.82 18.48 -27.40
CA ALA A 816 1.02 18.51 -25.96
C ALA A 816 0.50 17.21 -25.31
N GLU A 817 1.34 16.54 -24.53
CA GLU A 817 1.02 15.33 -23.77
C GLU A 817 1.39 15.53 -22.30
N THR A 818 0.40 15.48 -21.41
CA THR A 818 0.61 15.69 -19.97
C THR A 818 1.26 17.05 -19.66
N ALA A 819 1.00 18.06 -20.50
CA ALA A 819 1.60 19.39 -20.35
C ALA A 819 0.76 20.30 -19.46
N ARG A 820 1.41 21.25 -18.79
CA ARG A 820 0.78 22.31 -18.00
C ARG A 820 1.13 23.67 -18.62
N ILE A 821 0.11 24.41 -19.05
CA ILE A 821 0.28 25.69 -19.73
C ILE A 821 -0.57 26.72 -18.98
N ARG A 822 0.10 27.73 -18.41
CA ARG A 822 -0.54 28.71 -17.53
C ARG A 822 -0.07 30.12 -17.85
N ASP A 823 -0.95 31.11 -17.86
CA ASP A 823 -0.53 32.51 -18.08
C ASP A 823 0.23 32.67 -19.41
N VAL A 824 -0.23 31.99 -20.46
CA VAL A 824 0.36 32.07 -21.80
C VAL A 824 -0.61 32.79 -22.72
N HIS A 825 -0.10 33.72 -23.53
CA HIS A 825 -0.90 34.58 -24.38
C HIS A 825 -0.37 34.58 -25.81
N VAL A 826 -1.25 34.38 -26.79
CA VAL A 826 -0.90 34.39 -28.22
C VAL A 826 -1.64 35.52 -28.92
N LEU A 827 -0.91 36.41 -29.60
CA LEU A 827 -1.45 37.67 -30.13
C LEU A 827 -1.12 37.88 -31.61
N ASN A 828 -2.09 38.41 -32.35
CA ASN A 828 -1.95 38.90 -33.73
C ASN A 828 -1.23 37.92 -34.67
N SER A 829 -1.44 36.63 -34.43
CA SER A 829 -0.73 35.55 -35.09
C SER A 829 -1.65 34.82 -36.06
N MET A 830 -1.05 34.19 -37.07
CA MET A 830 -1.77 33.47 -38.11
C MET A 830 -1.20 32.06 -38.26
N ALA A 831 -2.10 31.07 -38.29
CA ALA A 831 -1.75 29.69 -38.52
C ALA A 831 -2.73 29.05 -39.52
N SER A 832 -2.22 28.42 -40.58
CA SER A 832 -3.04 27.73 -41.57
C SER A 832 -2.55 26.32 -41.89
N ILE A 833 -3.49 25.38 -42.00
CA ILE A 833 -3.28 24.06 -42.62
C ILE A 833 -3.42 24.20 -44.12
N LYS A 834 -2.53 23.53 -44.86
CA LYS A 834 -2.57 23.49 -46.32
C LYS A 834 -3.92 23.03 -46.84
N GLN A 835 -4.42 23.70 -47.88
CA GLN A 835 -5.65 23.29 -48.55
C GLN A 835 -5.57 21.83 -49.02
N GLY A 836 -6.62 21.05 -48.72
CA GLY A 836 -6.70 19.62 -49.05
C GLY A 836 -6.19 18.68 -47.96
N VAL A 837 -5.63 19.20 -46.87
CA VAL A 837 -5.06 18.41 -45.77
C VAL A 837 -5.96 18.47 -44.53
N LYS A 838 -6.13 17.33 -43.84
CA LYS A 838 -6.97 17.18 -42.65
C LYS A 838 -6.11 16.96 -41.39
N TYR A 839 -5.69 18.06 -40.77
CA TYR A 839 -5.04 18.07 -39.45
C TYR A 839 -5.71 19.08 -38.51
N SER A 840 -5.44 18.94 -37.21
CA SER A 840 -5.92 19.87 -36.21
C SER A 840 -5.01 21.08 -36.07
N ILE A 841 -5.62 22.23 -35.84
CA ILE A 841 -4.93 23.49 -35.69
C ILE A 841 -5.55 24.31 -34.57
N GLY A 842 -4.73 24.80 -33.65
CA GLY A 842 -5.17 25.63 -32.53
C GLY A 842 -4.39 26.93 -32.47
N GLY A 843 -4.99 27.96 -31.89
CA GLY A 843 -4.26 29.19 -31.57
C GLY A 843 -3.10 28.96 -30.59
N PHE A 844 -3.15 27.91 -29.78
CA PHE A 844 -2.04 27.49 -28.91
C PHE A 844 -1.48 26.14 -29.37
N LEU A 845 -2.35 25.13 -29.42
CA LEU A 845 -1.96 23.74 -29.58
C LEU A 845 -2.70 23.08 -30.74
N GLY A 846 -1.96 22.37 -31.58
CA GLY A 846 -2.57 21.50 -32.59
C GLY A 846 -3.36 20.37 -31.95
N GLU A 847 -2.72 19.61 -31.07
CA GLU A 847 -3.29 18.50 -30.31
C GLU A 847 -2.91 18.58 -28.83
N ALA A 848 -3.87 18.37 -27.92
CA ALA A 848 -3.65 18.32 -26.47
C ALA A 848 -4.23 17.03 -25.88
N LYS A 849 -3.40 16.29 -25.14
CA LYS A 849 -3.76 15.04 -24.44
C LYS A 849 -3.35 15.10 -22.98
N ASN A 850 -4.23 14.73 -22.07
CA ASN A 850 -3.98 14.69 -20.63
C ASN A 850 -3.40 16.01 -20.07
N SER A 851 -3.71 17.15 -20.68
CA SER A 851 -3.03 18.43 -20.43
C SER A 851 -3.92 19.43 -19.70
N VAL A 852 -3.30 20.43 -19.07
CA VAL A 852 -4.00 21.51 -18.37
C VAL A 852 -3.61 22.85 -18.99
N ILE A 853 -4.62 23.61 -19.39
CA ILE A 853 -4.49 24.95 -19.97
C ILE A 853 -5.31 25.89 -19.08
N SER A 854 -4.65 26.83 -18.42
CA SER A 854 -5.32 27.73 -17.47
C SER A 854 -4.86 29.17 -17.58
N GLN A 855 -5.76 30.12 -17.35
CA GLN A 855 -5.41 31.56 -17.33
C GLN A 855 -4.67 32.00 -18.61
N CYS A 856 -5.08 31.51 -19.78
CA CYS A 856 -4.45 31.80 -21.06
C CYS A 856 -5.32 32.70 -21.96
N SER A 857 -4.74 33.27 -23.02
CA SER A 857 -5.53 34.00 -24.02
C SER A 857 -5.07 33.91 -25.47
N SER A 858 -6.02 33.76 -26.40
CA SER A 858 -5.80 33.90 -27.84
C SER A 858 -6.42 35.23 -28.31
N GLN A 859 -5.63 36.18 -28.81
CA GLN A 859 -6.09 37.54 -29.12
C GLN A 859 -5.80 37.94 -30.57
N GLY A 860 -6.84 38.27 -31.33
CA GLY A 860 -6.69 38.80 -32.70
C GLY A 860 -6.01 37.82 -33.68
N ASN A 861 -6.10 36.51 -33.41
CA ASN A 861 -5.45 35.48 -34.22
C ASN A 861 -6.30 35.04 -35.42
N GLU A 862 -5.66 34.61 -36.51
CA GLU A 862 -6.30 34.01 -37.69
C GLU A 862 -5.93 32.53 -37.80
N ILE A 863 -6.89 31.64 -37.58
CA ILE A 863 -6.69 30.19 -37.54
C ILE A 863 -7.48 29.52 -38.66
N ILE A 864 -6.81 28.77 -39.54
CA ILE A 864 -7.43 28.19 -40.74
C ILE A 864 -7.13 26.69 -40.84
N GLY A 865 -8.13 25.81 -40.81
CA GLY A 865 -7.90 24.35 -40.94
C GLY A 865 -9.15 23.49 -40.90
N SER A 866 -8.97 22.17 -40.87
CA SER A 866 -10.11 21.23 -40.84
C SER A 866 -10.64 20.99 -39.43
N PHE A 867 -9.76 20.81 -38.44
CA PHE A 867 -10.13 20.79 -37.02
C PHE A 867 -9.54 22.04 -36.33
N ALA A 868 -10.25 23.15 -36.38
CA ALA A 868 -9.70 24.46 -36.03
C ALA A 868 -10.33 25.04 -34.76
N GLY A 869 -9.50 25.50 -33.81
CA GLY A 869 -9.95 26.14 -32.57
C GLY A 869 -9.11 27.35 -32.17
N GLY A 870 -9.72 28.31 -31.47
CA GLY A 870 -9.01 29.49 -30.98
C GLY A 870 -7.94 29.18 -29.92
N ILE A 871 -8.08 28.07 -29.18
CA ILE A 871 -7.10 27.58 -28.20
C ILE A 871 -6.50 26.24 -28.66
N VAL A 872 -7.33 25.20 -28.80
CA VAL A 872 -6.91 23.84 -29.20
C VAL A 872 -7.57 23.39 -30.50
N GLY A 873 -6.81 22.74 -31.38
CA GLY A 873 -7.39 22.05 -32.55
C GLY A 873 -8.08 20.74 -32.17
N TYR A 874 -7.41 19.91 -31.37
CA TYR A 874 -7.94 18.66 -30.81
C TYR A 874 -7.62 18.55 -29.32
N GLY A 875 -8.59 18.17 -28.48
CA GLY A 875 -8.43 17.97 -27.04
C GLY A 875 -9.00 16.65 -26.54
N GLU A 876 -8.21 15.94 -25.73
CA GLU A 876 -8.59 14.67 -25.08
C GLU A 876 -8.04 14.63 -23.65
N ASN A 877 -8.90 14.26 -22.68
CA ASN A 877 -8.63 14.31 -21.25
C ASN A 877 -7.95 15.62 -20.82
N THR A 878 -8.38 16.74 -21.38
CA THR A 878 -7.69 18.03 -21.26
C THR A 878 -8.58 19.03 -20.55
N SER A 879 -8.01 19.88 -19.69
CA SER A 879 -8.76 20.92 -18.99
C SER A 879 -8.40 22.30 -19.54
N ILE A 880 -9.41 23.10 -19.90
CA ILE A 880 -9.30 24.51 -20.31
C ILE A 880 -10.09 25.35 -19.31
N THR A 881 -9.38 26.12 -18.48
CA THR A 881 -9.98 26.86 -17.37
C THR A 881 -9.55 28.31 -17.35
N ASP A 882 -10.47 29.21 -16.98
CA ASP A 882 -10.18 30.65 -16.85
C ASP A 882 -9.44 31.23 -18.07
N THR A 883 -9.85 30.83 -19.27
CA THR A 883 -9.13 31.08 -20.53
C THR A 883 -10.08 31.67 -21.55
N TYR A 884 -9.60 32.56 -22.42
CA TYR A 884 -10.47 33.21 -23.40
C TYR A 884 -9.86 33.37 -24.80
N VAL A 885 -10.75 33.55 -25.77
CA VAL A 885 -10.44 33.97 -27.14
C VAL A 885 -11.07 35.34 -27.37
N TYR A 886 -10.25 36.34 -27.70
CA TYR A 886 -10.67 37.72 -27.88
C TYR A 886 -10.36 38.20 -29.30
N GLU A 887 -11.41 38.47 -30.07
CA GLU A 887 -11.33 38.86 -31.49
C GLU A 887 -10.59 37.81 -32.35
N GLY A 888 -10.39 38.12 -33.64
CA GLY A 888 -9.78 37.19 -34.60
C GLY A 888 -10.79 36.32 -35.35
N THR A 889 -10.27 35.37 -36.13
CA THR A 889 -11.06 34.52 -37.02
C THR A 889 -10.65 33.06 -36.92
N VAL A 890 -11.63 32.15 -36.89
CA VAL A 890 -11.40 30.69 -37.01
C VAL A 890 -12.17 30.18 -38.24
N THR A 891 -11.45 29.69 -39.24
CA THR A 891 -12.01 29.36 -40.56
C THR A 891 -11.78 27.90 -40.94
N GLY A 892 -12.86 27.23 -41.34
CA GLY A 892 -12.80 25.91 -41.96
C GLY A 892 -12.18 25.96 -43.36
N ASN A 893 -11.20 25.11 -43.64
CA ASN A 893 -10.50 25.06 -44.93
C ASN A 893 -11.27 24.37 -46.08
N GLU A 894 -12.59 24.18 -45.93
CA GLU A 894 -13.51 23.61 -46.93
C GLU A 894 -13.19 22.17 -47.39
N VAL A 895 -12.54 21.36 -46.53
CA VAL A 895 -12.16 19.98 -46.85
C VAL A 895 -12.69 18.98 -45.81
N GLY A 896 -13.55 18.06 -46.26
CA GLY A 896 -13.98 16.90 -45.49
C GLY A 896 -14.94 17.22 -44.33
N ASP A 897 -14.81 16.46 -43.24
CA ASP A 897 -15.54 16.65 -41.98
C ASP A 897 -14.87 17.80 -41.19
N LEU A 898 -15.48 18.99 -41.23
CA LEU A 898 -14.99 20.20 -40.57
C LEU A 898 -15.43 20.24 -39.10
N ARG A 899 -14.47 20.43 -38.21
CA ARG A 899 -14.66 20.54 -36.75
C ARG A 899 -14.05 21.84 -36.29
N VAL A 900 -14.77 22.92 -36.52
CA VAL A 900 -14.26 24.29 -36.41
C VAL A 900 -15.08 25.01 -35.37
N GLY A 901 -14.46 25.49 -34.31
CA GLY A 901 -15.12 26.20 -33.21
C GLY A 901 -14.29 27.35 -32.64
N GLY A 902 -14.94 28.27 -31.95
CA GLY A 902 -14.34 29.49 -31.42
C GLY A 902 -13.31 29.26 -30.32
N LEU A 903 -13.49 28.25 -29.47
CA LEU A 903 -12.55 27.85 -28.43
C LEU A 903 -11.75 26.61 -28.85
N ALA A 904 -12.45 25.56 -29.29
CA ALA A 904 -11.86 24.27 -29.63
C ALA A 904 -12.42 23.72 -30.96
N GLY A 905 -11.56 23.05 -31.72
CA GLY A 905 -11.96 22.35 -32.95
C GLY A 905 -12.73 21.06 -32.65
N ASN A 906 -12.02 20.02 -32.23
CA ASN A 906 -12.61 18.77 -31.74
C ASN A 906 -12.23 18.51 -30.28
N PHE A 907 -13.19 18.42 -29.37
CA PHE A 907 -12.92 18.23 -27.94
C PHE A 907 -13.67 17.00 -27.43
N ILE A 908 -12.97 15.96 -26.99
CA ILE A 908 -13.59 14.65 -26.73
C ILE A 908 -13.85 14.42 -25.25
N SER A 909 -12.89 14.79 -24.39
CA SER A 909 -13.02 14.60 -22.95
C SER A 909 -12.22 15.62 -22.15
N GLY A 910 -12.72 15.94 -20.96
CA GLY A 910 -12.11 16.87 -20.01
C GLY A 910 -13.03 18.01 -19.61
N THR A 911 -12.46 19.12 -19.15
CA THR A 911 -13.20 20.21 -18.50
C THR A 911 -13.02 21.52 -19.26
N ILE A 912 -14.10 22.27 -19.47
CA ILE A 912 -14.09 23.64 -19.98
C ILE A 912 -14.84 24.53 -18.97
N LYS A 913 -14.15 25.44 -18.29
CA LYS A 913 -14.77 26.20 -17.21
C LYS A 913 -14.31 27.65 -17.18
N ASN A 914 -15.26 28.56 -16.97
CA ASN A 914 -15.01 29.99 -16.90
C ASN A 914 -14.30 30.51 -18.16
N THR A 915 -14.89 30.26 -19.33
CA THR A 915 -14.24 30.61 -20.61
C THR A 915 -15.13 31.48 -21.49
N TYR A 916 -14.54 32.21 -22.42
CA TYR A 916 -15.32 32.89 -23.47
C TYR A 916 -14.61 32.96 -24.81
N SER A 917 -15.40 33.18 -25.87
CA SER A 917 -14.89 33.41 -27.22
C SER A 917 -15.66 34.51 -27.92
N SER A 918 -14.93 35.48 -28.47
CA SER A 918 -15.45 36.53 -29.35
C SER A 918 -14.90 36.44 -30.79
N ALA A 919 -14.30 35.32 -31.17
CA ALA A 919 -13.79 35.11 -32.52
C ALA A 919 -14.91 34.92 -33.54
N ASP A 920 -14.74 35.46 -34.74
CA ASP A 920 -15.63 35.20 -35.86
C ASP A 920 -15.32 33.82 -36.47
N ILE A 921 -16.33 32.98 -36.59
CA ILE A 921 -16.20 31.60 -37.08
C ILE A 921 -16.81 31.50 -38.48
N LYS A 922 -16.02 30.96 -39.42
CA LYS A 922 -16.43 30.73 -40.81
C LYS A 922 -16.27 29.27 -41.18
N ASN A 923 -17.20 28.72 -41.96
CA ASN A 923 -17.24 27.31 -42.34
C ASN A 923 -17.14 26.37 -41.12
N GLY A 924 -17.83 26.73 -40.02
CA GLY A 924 -17.70 26.07 -38.72
C GLY A 924 -18.95 26.19 -37.84
N GLN A 925 -18.87 25.72 -36.59
CA GLN A 925 -19.95 25.81 -35.61
C GLN A 925 -19.41 26.36 -34.29
N GLY A 926 -20.11 27.35 -33.74
CA GLY A 926 -20.07 27.82 -32.36
C GLY A 926 -18.80 27.70 -31.52
N PHE A 927 -19.00 27.50 -30.22
CA PHE A 927 -17.96 27.52 -29.19
C PHE A 927 -16.98 26.34 -29.29
N ILE A 928 -17.51 25.12 -29.46
CA ILE A 928 -16.76 23.88 -29.76
C ILE A 928 -17.23 23.40 -31.13
N GLY A 929 -16.30 23.03 -32.01
CA GLY A 929 -16.64 22.61 -33.38
C GLY A 929 -17.26 21.21 -33.47
N SER A 930 -16.81 20.26 -32.63
CA SER A 930 -17.32 18.89 -32.55
C SER A 930 -16.82 18.18 -31.28
N THR A 931 -17.53 17.14 -30.84
CA THR A 931 -17.08 16.22 -29.78
C THR A 931 -16.96 14.77 -30.25
N TYR A 932 -16.98 14.55 -31.57
CA TYR A 932 -17.01 13.19 -32.12
C TYR A 932 -15.75 12.38 -31.78
N SER A 933 -15.98 11.17 -31.26
CA SER A 933 -14.98 10.15 -30.95
C SER A 933 -15.49 8.74 -31.31
N TYR A 934 -14.58 7.78 -31.44
CA TYR A 934 -14.91 6.34 -31.48
C TYR A 934 -15.32 5.79 -30.11
N GLY A 935 -14.95 6.47 -29.02
CA GLY A 935 -15.40 6.19 -27.65
C GLY A 935 -16.52 7.13 -27.20
N THR A 936 -16.93 7.03 -25.93
CA THR A 936 -17.92 7.93 -25.33
C THR A 936 -17.26 9.25 -24.94
N PRO A 937 -17.62 10.40 -25.56
CA PRO A 937 -17.17 11.72 -25.12
C PRO A 937 -17.53 11.97 -23.65
N SER A 938 -16.71 12.72 -22.92
CA SER A 938 -16.94 12.99 -21.49
C SER A 938 -16.48 14.40 -21.14
N ILE A 939 -17.38 15.36 -21.34
CA ILE A 939 -17.10 16.78 -21.20
C ILE A 939 -17.92 17.36 -20.05
N ASP A 940 -17.24 18.15 -19.22
CA ASP A 940 -17.85 19.00 -18.20
C ASP A 940 -17.59 20.46 -18.56
N GLU A 941 -18.60 21.12 -19.13
CA GLU A 941 -18.53 22.53 -19.54
C GLU A 941 -19.42 23.40 -18.65
N SER A 942 -18.85 24.49 -18.11
CA SER A 942 -19.65 25.42 -17.31
C SER A 942 -19.20 26.88 -17.33
N ASN A 943 -20.15 27.77 -17.02
CA ASN A 943 -19.92 29.19 -16.79
C ASN A 943 -19.19 29.86 -17.96
N SER A 944 -19.57 29.52 -19.20
CA SER A 944 -18.87 29.95 -20.41
C SER A 944 -19.80 30.65 -21.41
N PHE A 945 -19.24 31.50 -22.27
CA PHE A 945 -20.08 32.23 -23.24
C PHE A 945 -19.44 32.48 -24.62
N SER A 946 -20.28 32.46 -25.64
CA SER A 946 -19.93 32.67 -27.04
C SER A 946 -20.59 33.95 -27.58
N ILE A 947 -19.80 34.91 -28.06
CA ILE A 947 -20.31 36.19 -28.57
C ILE A 947 -19.82 36.58 -29.97
N GLY A 948 -18.93 35.78 -30.57
CA GLY A 948 -18.47 35.99 -31.94
C GLY A 948 -19.53 35.61 -32.98
N ASN A 949 -19.40 36.12 -34.21
CA ASN A 949 -20.32 35.75 -35.28
C ASN A 949 -20.02 34.34 -35.80
N VAL A 950 -21.06 33.59 -36.15
CA VAL A 950 -20.95 32.36 -36.95
C VAL A 950 -21.77 32.49 -38.24
N ASP A 951 -21.51 31.64 -39.23
CA ASP A 951 -22.31 31.62 -40.46
C ASP A 951 -23.82 31.44 -40.18
N GLU A 952 -24.67 32.10 -40.96
CA GLU A 952 -26.12 32.23 -40.69
C GLU A 952 -26.86 30.91 -40.45
N ASP A 953 -26.40 29.82 -41.06
CA ASP A 953 -27.01 28.49 -40.97
C ASP A 953 -26.40 27.58 -39.90
N ARG A 954 -25.40 28.06 -39.16
CA ARG A 954 -24.62 27.32 -38.15
C ARG A 954 -25.01 27.73 -36.73
N LEU A 955 -24.87 26.82 -35.78
CA LEU A 955 -25.19 27.06 -34.36
C LEU A 955 -24.09 27.89 -33.69
N LYS A 956 -24.47 28.73 -32.71
CA LYS A 956 -23.55 29.55 -31.88
C LYS A 956 -22.80 28.74 -30.81
N PHE A 957 -23.33 27.56 -30.49
CA PHE A 957 -22.63 26.43 -29.86
C PHE A 957 -22.65 25.22 -30.81
N MET A 958 -22.26 24.05 -30.35
CA MET A 958 -22.34 22.79 -31.12
C MET A 958 -23.77 22.23 -31.21
N GLU A 959 -23.98 21.27 -32.11
CA GLU A 959 -25.15 20.37 -32.09
C GLU A 959 -25.09 19.45 -30.86
N GLU A 960 -26.24 19.01 -30.34
CA GLU A 960 -26.38 18.23 -29.10
C GLU A 960 -25.35 17.08 -28.99
N ASP A 961 -24.61 17.03 -27.88
CA ASP A 961 -23.75 15.90 -27.54
C ASP A 961 -24.59 14.83 -26.81
N ASN A 962 -24.90 13.70 -27.44
CA ASN A 962 -25.70 12.65 -26.81
C ASN A 962 -25.03 11.95 -25.61
N ASN A 963 -23.74 12.17 -25.36
CA ASN A 963 -22.91 11.36 -24.47
C ASN A 963 -22.09 12.13 -23.42
N SER A 964 -22.13 13.48 -23.39
CA SER A 964 -21.41 14.27 -22.37
C SER A 964 -21.87 14.04 -20.93
N LYS A 965 -21.01 14.40 -19.95
CA LYS A 965 -21.29 14.33 -18.51
C LYS A 965 -22.18 15.49 -18.05
N THR A 966 -21.77 16.75 -18.22
CA THR A 966 -22.58 17.93 -17.83
C THR A 966 -22.25 19.19 -18.65
N TYR A 967 -23.28 19.93 -19.10
CA TYR A 967 -23.15 21.34 -19.52
C TYR A 967 -24.02 22.19 -18.61
N GLN A 968 -23.48 23.30 -18.11
CA GLN A 968 -24.19 24.13 -17.13
C GLN A 968 -23.88 25.62 -17.29
N ASN A 969 -24.91 26.46 -17.21
CA ASN A 969 -24.78 27.90 -17.06
C ASN A 969 -23.97 28.56 -18.21
N ASN A 970 -24.33 28.24 -19.45
CA ASN A 970 -23.67 28.76 -20.64
C ASN A 970 -24.51 29.85 -21.31
N TYR A 971 -23.85 30.74 -22.06
CA TYR A 971 -24.52 31.90 -22.65
C TYR A 971 -24.10 32.21 -24.09
N GLU A 972 -25.02 32.72 -24.89
CA GLU A 972 -24.75 33.21 -26.24
C GLU A 972 -25.23 34.66 -26.43
N LEU A 973 -24.53 35.46 -27.24
CA LEU A 973 -24.98 36.81 -27.57
C LEU A 973 -26.14 36.75 -28.58
N SER A 974 -27.28 37.36 -28.25
CA SER A 974 -28.48 37.36 -29.10
C SER A 974 -28.25 38.05 -30.45
N THR A 975 -27.48 39.14 -30.45
CA THR A 975 -27.18 39.97 -31.63
C THR A 975 -26.08 39.40 -32.54
N ALA A 976 -25.30 38.41 -32.08
CA ALA A 976 -24.32 37.73 -32.93
C ALA A 976 -25.02 36.96 -34.08
N THR A 977 -24.38 36.90 -35.25
CA THR A 977 -24.89 36.14 -36.40
C THR A 977 -24.86 34.63 -36.12
N GLY A 978 -25.82 33.87 -36.66
CA GLY A 978 -25.93 32.41 -36.51
C GLY A 978 -27.23 31.92 -35.87
N LYS A 979 -27.46 30.61 -35.90
CA LYS A 979 -28.58 29.95 -35.24
C LYS A 979 -28.36 29.88 -33.73
N SER A 980 -29.38 30.24 -32.97
CA SER A 980 -29.39 30.11 -31.51
C SER A 980 -29.33 28.66 -31.07
N SER A 981 -28.53 28.38 -30.03
CA SER A 981 -28.42 27.08 -29.37
C SER A 981 -29.32 26.97 -28.13
N THR A 982 -30.08 28.01 -27.78
CA THR A 982 -30.95 28.04 -26.58
C THR A 982 -32.06 26.98 -26.57
N GLY A 983 -32.41 26.42 -27.74
CA GLY A 983 -33.37 25.32 -27.85
C GLY A 983 -32.79 23.93 -27.53
N ILE A 984 -31.48 23.82 -27.31
CA ILE A 984 -30.78 22.55 -27.05
C ILE A 984 -30.63 22.38 -25.53
N THR A 985 -31.61 21.73 -24.91
CA THR A 985 -31.71 21.59 -23.44
C THR A 985 -30.43 21.06 -22.79
N LYS A 986 -29.73 20.11 -23.44
CA LYS A 986 -28.54 19.47 -22.87
C LYS A 986 -27.34 20.40 -22.75
N LEU A 987 -27.28 21.51 -23.49
CA LEU A 987 -26.17 22.47 -23.45
C LEU A 987 -26.33 23.57 -22.39
N ASP A 988 -27.53 23.70 -21.79
CA ASP A 988 -27.90 24.77 -20.83
C ASP A 988 -27.43 26.17 -21.27
N VAL A 989 -27.75 26.53 -22.52
CA VAL A 989 -27.39 27.82 -23.13
C VAL A 989 -28.54 28.82 -23.00
N LYS A 990 -28.23 30.04 -22.55
CA LYS A 990 -29.17 31.17 -22.47
C LYS A 990 -28.70 32.33 -23.36
N ALA A 991 -29.63 32.97 -24.05
CA ALA A 991 -29.29 34.19 -24.81
C ALA A 991 -29.15 35.39 -23.86
N ILE A 992 -28.12 36.20 -24.09
CA ILE A 992 -27.86 37.47 -23.41
C ILE A 992 -27.82 38.62 -24.40
N GLU A 993 -28.10 39.83 -23.92
CA GLU A 993 -28.02 41.07 -24.70
C GLU A 993 -26.66 41.76 -24.45
N GLU A 994 -26.25 42.67 -25.34
CA GLU A 994 -25.02 43.46 -25.16
C GLU A 994 -25.00 44.26 -23.85
N THR A 995 -26.16 44.63 -23.32
CA THR A 995 -26.26 45.32 -22.02
C THR A 995 -25.82 44.43 -20.87
N THR A 996 -26.11 43.12 -20.93
CA THR A 996 -25.74 42.15 -19.89
C THR A 996 -24.21 42.00 -19.79
N LEU A 997 -23.50 42.08 -20.91
CA LEU A 997 -22.02 42.06 -20.92
C LEU A 997 -21.39 43.25 -20.19
N LYS A 998 -22.15 44.33 -19.93
CA LYS A 998 -21.68 45.52 -19.20
C LYS A 998 -22.01 45.46 -17.70
N GLU A 999 -22.66 44.41 -17.24
CA GLU A 999 -23.07 44.24 -15.84
C GLU A 999 -22.04 43.42 -15.06
N GLU A 1000 -21.42 44.02 -14.04
CA GLU A 1000 -20.45 43.30 -13.17
C GLU A 1000 -21.07 42.08 -12.46
N ASN A 1001 -22.37 42.14 -12.12
CA ASN A 1001 -23.10 41.04 -11.52
C ASN A 1001 -23.19 39.81 -12.43
N PHE A 1002 -23.13 39.98 -13.76
CA PHE A 1002 -23.13 38.86 -14.69
C PHE A 1002 -21.91 37.97 -14.45
N TYR A 1003 -20.72 38.58 -14.38
CA TYR A 1003 -19.47 37.85 -14.16
C TYR A 1003 -19.32 37.34 -12.71
N THR A 1004 -19.63 38.17 -11.72
CA THR A 1004 -19.39 37.86 -10.30
C THR A 1004 -20.42 36.92 -9.69
N LYS A 1005 -21.71 37.05 -10.06
CA LYS A 1005 -22.81 36.30 -9.41
C LYS A 1005 -23.43 35.26 -10.31
N GLN A 1006 -23.65 35.58 -11.59
CA GLN A 1006 -24.28 34.62 -12.49
C GLN A 1006 -23.28 33.57 -12.97
N LEU A 1007 -22.11 33.99 -13.44
CA LEU A 1007 -21.02 33.10 -13.85
C LEU A 1007 -20.15 32.63 -12.67
N GLY A 1008 -20.13 33.38 -11.56
CA GLY A 1008 -19.34 33.02 -10.39
C GLY A 1008 -17.82 33.07 -10.62
N TRP A 1009 -17.36 33.90 -11.56
CA TRP A 1009 -15.94 34.03 -11.87
C TRP A 1009 -15.19 34.72 -10.72
N ASN A 1010 -13.96 34.27 -10.45
CA ASN A 1010 -13.09 34.89 -9.46
C ASN A 1010 -12.55 36.23 -9.98
N THR A 1011 -13.27 37.32 -9.73
CA THR A 1011 -12.88 38.66 -10.17
C THR A 1011 -11.90 39.38 -9.25
N GLU A 1012 -11.66 38.81 -8.07
CA GLU A 1012 -10.69 39.34 -7.12
C GLU A 1012 -9.27 38.99 -7.57
N ASN A 1013 -9.04 37.72 -7.93
CA ASN A 1013 -7.70 37.19 -8.17
C ASN A 1013 -7.40 36.85 -9.63
N ILE A 1014 -8.41 36.46 -10.43
CA ILE A 1014 -8.18 35.94 -11.79
C ILE A 1014 -8.66 36.91 -12.86
N TRP A 1015 -9.92 37.31 -12.80
CA TRP A 1015 -10.57 38.08 -13.85
C TRP A 1015 -10.63 39.56 -13.53
N GLN A 1016 -10.16 40.39 -14.45
CA GLN A 1016 -10.27 41.82 -14.42
C GLN A 1016 -11.60 42.28 -15.04
N THR A 1017 -12.48 42.90 -14.23
CA THR A 1017 -13.82 43.33 -14.65
C THR A 1017 -14.09 44.82 -14.48
N GLU A 1018 -13.17 45.66 -13.99
CA GLU A 1018 -13.49 47.07 -13.66
C GLU A 1018 -13.78 47.95 -14.88
N LYS A 1019 -13.52 47.45 -16.10
CA LYS A 1019 -13.82 48.13 -17.37
C LYS A 1019 -15.07 47.59 -18.06
N VAL A 1020 -15.77 46.60 -17.51
CA VAL A 1020 -16.96 46.01 -18.17
C VAL A 1020 -18.10 47.01 -18.32
N THR A 1021 -18.29 47.89 -17.35
CA THR A 1021 -19.28 48.98 -17.39
C THR A 1021 -19.01 49.97 -18.54
N LYS A 1022 -17.78 50.00 -19.08
CA LYS A 1022 -17.37 50.81 -20.23
C LYS A 1022 -17.48 50.07 -21.57
N GLY A 1023 -17.95 48.83 -21.57
CA GLY A 1023 -18.10 47.99 -22.77
C GLY A 1023 -16.88 47.15 -23.12
N THR A 1024 -15.89 47.01 -22.23
CA THR A 1024 -14.75 46.11 -22.42
C THR A 1024 -15.07 44.73 -21.86
N LEU A 1025 -14.71 43.65 -22.55
CA LEU A 1025 -14.87 42.30 -22.00
C LEU A 1025 -13.85 42.02 -20.88
N PRO A 1026 -14.14 41.10 -19.94
CA PRO A 1026 -13.19 40.72 -18.92
C PRO A 1026 -11.88 40.19 -19.49
N TYR A 1027 -10.79 40.41 -18.78
CA TYR A 1027 -9.44 39.94 -19.14
C TYR A 1027 -8.71 39.42 -17.91
N LEU A 1028 -7.52 38.83 -18.06
CA LEU A 1028 -6.87 38.15 -16.94
C LEU A 1028 -5.95 39.10 -16.17
N ARG A 1029 -5.87 38.94 -14.84
CA ARG A 1029 -5.03 39.74 -13.91
C ARG A 1029 -3.56 39.26 -13.87
N ASN A 1030 -3.08 38.65 -14.94
CA ASN A 1030 -1.76 38.04 -15.06
C ASN A 1030 -0.93 38.74 -16.16
N SER A 1031 -0.07 38.02 -16.90
CA SER A 1031 0.73 38.59 -17.99
C SER A 1031 -0.08 39.00 -19.23
N ASP A 1032 -1.41 38.92 -19.17
CA ASP A 1032 -2.34 39.33 -20.23
C ASP A 1032 -2.00 40.73 -20.79
N PRO A 1033 -1.71 40.84 -22.11
CA PRO A 1033 -1.34 42.11 -22.73
C PRO A 1033 -2.41 43.20 -22.69
N ARG A 1034 -3.65 42.88 -22.32
CA ARG A 1034 -4.71 43.88 -22.07
C ARG A 1034 -4.53 44.63 -20.74
N ASN A 1035 -3.60 44.20 -19.89
CA ASN A 1035 -3.13 44.93 -18.72
C ASN A 1035 -2.31 46.18 -19.13
N SER A 1036 -2.96 47.35 -19.13
CA SER A 1036 -2.39 48.64 -19.58
C SER A 1036 -1.26 49.23 -18.69
N SER A 1037 -0.87 48.55 -17.61
CA SER A 1037 0.11 49.02 -16.63
C SER A 1037 1.50 48.36 -16.79
N GLY A 1038 1.64 47.39 -17.70
CA GLY A 1038 2.67 46.37 -17.57
C GLY A 1038 2.33 45.44 -16.40
N TYR A 1039 2.50 44.13 -16.58
CA TYR A 1039 2.45 43.20 -15.47
C TYR A 1039 3.63 43.52 -14.54
N GLN A 1040 3.36 43.96 -13.31
CA GLN A 1040 4.33 43.86 -12.24
C GLN A 1040 4.00 42.58 -11.49
N GLU A 1041 4.96 41.66 -11.39
CA GLU A 1041 4.81 40.56 -10.43
C GLU A 1041 4.43 41.16 -9.07
N PRO A 1042 3.46 40.56 -8.37
CA PRO A 1042 3.10 41.03 -7.05
C PRO A 1042 4.37 41.12 -6.19
N PHE A 1043 4.50 42.22 -5.45
CA PHE A 1043 5.57 42.35 -4.48
C PHE A 1043 5.24 41.41 -3.32
N VAL A 1044 5.86 40.23 -3.29
CA VAL A 1044 5.59 39.19 -2.30
C VAL A 1044 6.79 39.08 -1.38
N PHE A 1045 6.54 38.93 -0.09
CA PHE A 1045 7.56 38.40 0.81
C PHE A 1045 7.72 36.90 0.51
N GLU A 1046 8.84 36.53 -0.10
CA GLU A 1046 9.18 35.12 -0.33
C GLU A 1046 9.38 34.41 0.99
N TRP A 1047 10.00 35.05 1.98
CA TRP A 1047 9.96 34.56 3.35
C TRP A 1047 10.33 35.70 4.29
N VAL A 1048 9.88 35.59 5.53
CA VAL A 1048 10.32 36.44 6.63
C VAL A 1048 10.57 35.54 7.83
N SER A 1049 11.68 35.73 8.52
CA SER A 1049 11.99 35.03 9.77
C SER A 1049 10.88 35.30 10.79
N SER A 1050 10.52 34.28 11.55
CA SER A 1050 9.71 34.50 12.75
C SER A 1050 10.47 35.38 13.75
N VAL A 1051 9.74 36.22 14.48
CA VAL A 1051 10.29 37.08 15.54
C VAL A 1051 9.71 36.62 16.87
N ASN A 1052 10.56 36.52 17.88
CA ASN A 1052 10.18 36.33 19.27
C ASN A 1052 10.91 37.33 20.17
N ASP A 1053 10.61 37.31 21.47
CA ASP A 1053 11.17 38.19 22.50
C ASP A 1053 12.72 38.14 22.63
N GLN A 1054 13.39 37.18 21.98
CA GLN A 1054 14.85 37.05 21.97
C GLN A 1054 15.48 37.39 20.62
N SER A 1055 14.66 37.72 19.62
CA SER A 1055 15.12 38.00 18.27
C SER A 1055 15.78 39.37 18.20
N THR A 1056 16.95 39.44 17.57
CA THR A 1056 17.73 40.67 17.40
C THR A 1056 17.81 41.13 15.95
N ILE A 1057 17.34 40.30 15.04
CA ILE A 1057 17.32 40.54 13.60
C ILE A 1057 16.04 39.94 13.02
N LEU A 1058 15.38 40.69 12.14
CA LEU A 1058 14.37 40.22 11.21
C LEU A 1058 15.02 40.05 9.84
N GLU A 1059 15.07 38.84 9.33
CA GLU A 1059 15.57 38.55 7.99
C GLU A 1059 14.44 38.14 7.07
N GLY A 1060 14.63 38.31 5.78
CA GLY A 1060 13.69 37.78 4.82
C GLY A 1060 14.16 37.98 3.40
N LYS A 1061 13.28 37.60 2.48
CA LYS A 1061 13.45 37.85 1.05
C LYS A 1061 12.11 38.30 0.48
N VAL A 1062 12.17 39.26 -0.42
CA VAL A 1062 11.04 39.74 -1.22
C VAL A 1062 11.29 39.41 -2.68
N SER A 1063 10.22 39.32 -3.48
CA SER A 1063 10.28 38.89 -4.89
C SER A 1063 11.12 39.80 -5.80
N GLN A 1064 11.40 41.04 -5.37
CA GLN A 1064 12.20 42.01 -6.11
C GLN A 1064 12.87 43.02 -5.17
N LYS A 1065 13.85 43.77 -5.69
CA LYS A 1065 14.55 44.81 -4.94
C LYS A 1065 13.58 45.87 -4.38
N ALA A 1066 13.70 46.19 -3.11
CA ALA A 1066 12.79 47.10 -2.40
C ALA A 1066 13.37 47.61 -1.08
N THR A 1067 12.64 48.51 -0.43
CA THR A 1067 12.90 48.95 0.94
C THR A 1067 11.87 48.33 1.87
N VAL A 1068 12.33 47.51 2.81
CA VAL A 1068 11.47 46.89 3.84
C VAL A 1068 11.53 47.76 5.08
N THR A 1069 10.37 48.13 5.60
CA THR A 1069 10.23 48.96 6.81
C THR A 1069 9.40 48.18 7.82
N LEU A 1070 9.93 48.02 9.03
CA LEU A 1070 9.29 47.28 10.11
C LEU A 1070 8.60 48.24 11.08
N TYR A 1071 7.38 47.88 11.47
CA TYR A 1071 6.59 48.60 12.46
C TYR A 1071 6.16 47.66 13.58
N ASP A 1072 6.17 48.17 14.81
CA ASP A 1072 5.56 47.54 15.99
C ASP A 1072 4.53 48.50 16.59
N GLU A 1073 3.29 48.02 16.76
CA GLU A 1073 2.12 48.82 17.15
C GLU A 1073 1.99 50.18 16.40
N GLY A 1074 2.40 50.22 15.13
CA GLY A 1074 2.39 51.43 14.29
C GLY A 1074 3.60 52.36 14.45
N THR A 1075 4.56 52.02 15.31
CA THR A 1075 5.85 52.72 15.45
C THR A 1075 6.90 52.04 14.58
N GLN A 1076 7.59 52.80 13.73
CA GLN A 1076 8.68 52.26 12.92
C GLN A 1076 9.86 51.87 13.82
N ILE A 1077 10.23 50.58 13.83
CA ILE A 1077 11.33 50.03 14.64
C ILE A 1077 12.54 49.59 13.82
N GLY A 1078 12.43 49.51 12.50
CA GLY A 1078 13.55 49.13 11.65
C GLY A 1078 13.31 49.38 10.16
N GLN A 1079 14.39 49.43 9.37
CA GLN A 1079 14.32 49.56 7.92
C GLN A 1079 15.60 49.02 7.26
N ALA A 1080 15.46 48.33 6.13
CA ALA A 1080 16.59 47.92 5.29
C ALA A 1080 16.22 47.98 3.80
N GLU A 1081 17.19 48.34 2.97
CA GLU A 1081 17.09 48.04 1.54
C GLU A 1081 17.47 46.59 1.29
N THR A 1082 16.75 45.95 0.37
CA THR A 1082 17.02 44.58 -0.03
C THR A 1082 18.17 44.52 -1.04
N THR A 1083 18.86 43.38 -1.10
CA THR A 1083 19.84 43.07 -2.14
C THR A 1083 19.17 42.97 -3.52
N GLU A 1084 19.95 42.84 -4.60
CA GLU A 1084 19.37 42.68 -5.95
C GLU A 1084 18.50 41.43 -6.08
N ASP A 1085 18.82 40.35 -5.36
CA ASP A 1085 17.98 39.16 -5.20
C ASP A 1085 16.93 39.30 -4.10
N GLY A 1086 16.62 40.51 -3.63
CA GLY A 1086 15.50 40.78 -2.73
C GLY A 1086 15.69 40.38 -1.26
N LYS A 1087 16.89 39.96 -0.81
CA LYS A 1087 17.16 39.62 0.60
C LYS A 1087 17.31 40.86 1.47
N PHE A 1088 16.78 40.82 2.69
CA PHE A 1088 16.96 41.87 3.68
C PHE A 1088 17.30 41.29 5.06
N SER A 1089 17.93 42.14 5.88
CA SER A 1089 18.23 41.87 7.29
C SER A 1089 18.07 43.19 8.05
N ILE A 1090 17.09 43.25 8.94
CA ILE A 1090 16.73 44.42 9.72
C ILE A 1090 17.06 44.12 11.18
N PRO A 1091 18.01 44.83 11.81
CA PRO A 1091 18.20 44.75 13.25
C PRO A 1091 16.93 45.19 13.97
N ILE A 1092 16.53 44.43 14.98
CA ILE A 1092 15.39 44.73 15.84
C ILE A 1092 15.85 44.74 17.30
N GLU A 1093 15.34 45.67 18.10
CA GLU A 1093 15.56 45.61 19.54
C GLU A 1093 14.78 44.39 20.10
N PRO A 1094 15.34 43.61 21.03
CA PRO A 1094 14.60 42.52 21.68
C PRO A 1094 13.30 43.08 22.28
N LEU A 1095 12.16 42.46 21.92
CA LEU A 1095 10.84 42.84 22.41
C LEU A 1095 10.70 42.63 23.92
#